data_AF-A0A357IY92-F1
#
_entry.id   AF-A0A357IY92-F1
#
_cell.length_a   1.000
_cell.length_b   1.000
_cell.length_c   1.000
_cell.angle_alpha   90.00
_cell.angle_beta   90.00
_cell.angle_gamma   90.00
#
_symmetry.space_group_name_H-M   'P 1'
#
loop_
_entity.id
_entity.type
_entity.pdbx_description
1 polymer ?
#
loop_
_entity_poly.entity_id
_entity_poly.type
_entity_poly.pdbx_seq_one_letter_code
_entity_poly.pdbx_strand_id
1 'polypeptide(L)'
;MSENRKFRLVSDYKPAGDQPRAIQELTEAAQAGDDQLCLVGVTGSGKTYTMAGFVENVQKPTLVLTHNKTLAAQLYKEFREFFPENAVEYFVSYYDYYQPEAYVPSSDTYIEKDASINDEIDRLRLRATSSLLERSDVIIVSSVSCIYGLGSPEEYRHSLVMLDRGLTIERNDVIRQLLHIQYQRNDLDFSRGNFRVRGDTVEVFPAYRNEGIRIEWFGDEIDNLSYFDPLTGKILDSLERAVIYPAKHFITSPPRLKEALEKIDQELQLQVQRFQKEGKPLEAERIQQRTRYDMEMLRELGYCNGIENYSRHLTGREAGEPPACLLDYFPEDFWVIIDESHVTLPQVRGMYEGDRSRKQTLVDFGFRLPSALDNRPLNFPEFERIANKIMYVSATPADYEISRSQKRVEQLIRPTGLLDPTIDVRPVKGQIEDLVQEIKKRVEKDQRTLVTTLTKKMAEDLSDYLREIGIDVAYLHSEIHTIERVEIIRDLRKGKYQVLVGVNLLREGLDMPEVSLVAILDADREGFLRNTRSLIQTMGRAARNVEGQAILYADKITPSMREAMDETLRRRAIQEEHNKKMGITPTTIRKQIQDIIERSQEEDTTEDEVLTRLKETVVLDPQMSKRDKIAHLKEEMLSAARNMEFEKAAMIRDAMQLLESGAALETFETRILPFSTAGQSRSSGRGSGNASKKSAKKNSKGSKPSEKSGSKKSAAKKAAGKKKAGGKSGES
;
A
#
# COMPACT_ATOMS: atom_id res chain seq x y z
N MET A 1 -19.18 -12.19 25.59
CA MET A 1 -17.91 -12.65 25.01
C MET A 1 -18.10 -14.10 24.64
N SER A 2 -18.04 -14.44 23.35
CA SER A 2 -18.08 -15.84 22.90
C SER A 2 -16.80 -16.56 23.32
N GLU A 3 -16.81 -17.88 23.19
CA GLU A 3 -15.75 -18.83 23.59
C GLU A 3 -14.31 -18.31 23.43
N ASN A 4 -13.44 -18.70 24.36
CA ASN A 4 -12.05 -18.29 24.46
C ASN A 4 -11.22 -18.81 23.27
N ARG A 5 -11.34 -18.14 22.11
CA ARG A 5 -10.68 -18.49 20.85
C ARG A 5 -9.17 -18.34 21.04
N LYS A 6 -8.46 -19.43 20.75
CA LYS A 6 -7.01 -19.51 20.85
C LYS A 6 -6.37 -19.27 19.50
N PHE A 7 -5.18 -18.68 19.49
CA PHE A 7 -4.30 -18.75 18.34
C PHE A 7 -3.92 -20.20 18.07
N ARG A 8 -3.92 -20.57 16.79
CA ARG A 8 -3.57 -21.90 16.32
C ARG A 8 -2.67 -21.80 15.09
N LEU A 9 -1.41 -22.15 15.25
CA LEU A 9 -0.42 -22.16 14.19
C LEU A 9 -0.68 -23.36 13.27
N VAL A 10 -0.94 -23.07 12.00
CA VAL A 10 -1.06 -24.04 10.93
C VAL A 10 0.14 -23.87 10.00
N SER A 11 0.92 -24.94 9.81
CA SER A 11 2.03 -24.92 8.87
C SER A 11 2.43 -26.33 8.46
N ASP A 12 2.80 -26.50 7.19
CA ASP A 12 3.45 -27.71 6.69
C ASP A 12 4.89 -27.86 7.22
N TYR A 13 5.48 -26.76 7.72
CA TYR A 13 6.82 -26.73 8.28
C TYR A 13 6.79 -26.96 9.80
N LYS A 14 7.71 -27.79 10.28
CA LYS A 14 8.04 -27.91 11.71
C LYS A 14 9.21 -26.97 12.06
N PRO A 15 9.29 -26.44 13.29
CA PRO A 15 10.39 -25.57 13.67
C PRO A 15 11.71 -26.34 13.61
N ALA A 16 12.73 -25.74 13.02
CA ALA A 16 14.02 -26.37 12.72
C ALA A 16 15.21 -25.45 13.02
N GLY A 17 16.41 -26.03 13.11
CA GLY A 17 17.61 -25.31 13.52
C GLY A 17 17.47 -24.74 14.94
N ASP A 18 17.71 -23.43 15.09
CA ASP A 18 17.55 -22.73 16.37
C ASP A 18 16.08 -22.42 16.73
N GLN A 19 15.14 -22.52 15.79
CA GLN A 19 13.75 -22.06 16.00
C GLN A 19 13.07 -22.68 17.23
N PRO A 20 13.17 -24.00 17.53
CA PRO A 20 12.52 -24.57 18.72
C PRO A 20 13.06 -23.95 20.02
N ARG A 21 14.38 -23.80 20.12
CA ARG A 21 15.05 -23.16 21.27
C ARG A 21 14.67 -21.69 21.37
N ALA A 22 14.65 -20.97 20.24
CA ALA A 22 14.33 -19.55 20.23
C ALA A 22 12.87 -19.28 20.66
N ILE A 23 11.92 -20.05 20.14
CA ILE A 23 10.51 -20.00 20.55
C ILE A 23 10.39 -20.29 22.06
N GLN A 24 11.05 -21.35 22.55
CA GLN A 24 11.04 -21.73 23.96
C GLN A 24 11.61 -20.62 24.86
N GLU A 25 12.84 -20.16 24.61
CA GLU A 25 13.51 -19.15 25.45
C GLU A 25 12.77 -17.80 25.48
N LEU A 26 12.14 -17.39 24.37
CA LEU A 26 11.29 -16.19 24.32
C LEU A 26 9.98 -16.39 25.09
N THR A 27 9.36 -17.57 24.96
CA THR A 27 8.12 -17.93 25.66
C THR A 27 8.32 -17.98 27.17
N GLU A 28 9.38 -18.66 27.63
CA GLU A 28 9.71 -18.79 29.05
C GLU A 28 9.99 -17.43 29.70
N ALA A 29 10.71 -16.54 29.01
CA ALA A 29 10.94 -15.17 29.46
C ALA A 29 9.63 -14.36 29.57
N ALA A 30 8.79 -14.38 28.52
CA ALA A 30 7.48 -13.73 28.54
C ALA A 30 6.55 -14.26 29.66
N GLN A 31 6.60 -15.57 29.95
CA GLN A 31 5.82 -16.20 31.02
C GLN A 31 6.41 -15.92 32.42
N ALA A 32 7.72 -15.67 32.53
CA ALA A 32 8.38 -15.22 33.76
C ALA A 32 8.13 -13.73 34.09
N GLY A 33 7.54 -12.97 33.16
CA GLY A 33 7.27 -11.53 33.33
C GLY A 33 8.34 -10.62 32.73
N ASP A 34 9.20 -11.12 31.83
CA ASP A 34 10.02 -10.24 31.00
C ASP A 34 9.14 -9.59 29.91
N ASP A 35 8.95 -8.27 30.02
CA ASP A 35 8.16 -7.48 29.07
C ASP A 35 8.99 -7.01 27.86
N GLN A 36 10.33 -7.00 27.95
CA GLN A 36 11.23 -6.51 26.89
C GLN A 36 12.18 -7.63 26.42
N LEU A 37 11.92 -8.16 25.22
CA LEU A 37 12.63 -9.30 24.63
C LEU A 37 13.33 -8.89 23.32
N CYS A 38 14.44 -9.53 22.97
CA CYS A 38 15.05 -9.38 21.64
C CYS A 38 15.44 -10.72 20.99
N LEU A 39 14.90 -10.94 19.79
CA LEU A 39 15.27 -12.01 18.88
C LEU A 39 16.34 -11.51 17.90
N VAL A 40 17.58 -11.95 18.13
CA VAL A 40 18.73 -11.71 17.25
C VAL A 40 18.75 -12.78 16.16
N GLY A 41 17.88 -12.60 15.16
CA GLY A 41 17.65 -13.58 14.09
C GLY A 41 18.34 -13.20 12.77
N VAL A 42 19.17 -14.08 12.21
CA VAL A 42 19.82 -13.84 10.91
C VAL A 42 18.83 -13.92 9.73
N THR A 43 19.15 -13.23 8.63
CA THR A 43 18.37 -13.32 7.39
C THR A 43 18.25 -14.75 6.91
N GLY A 44 17.02 -15.21 6.64
CA GLY A 44 16.73 -16.57 6.17
C GLY A 44 16.59 -17.63 7.28
N SER A 45 16.70 -17.29 8.56
CA SER A 45 16.47 -18.25 9.66
C SER A 45 15.00 -18.50 10.00
N GLY A 46 14.05 -17.88 9.28
CA GLY A 46 12.61 -18.04 9.51
C GLY A 46 12.07 -17.25 10.71
N LYS A 47 12.50 -15.99 10.87
CA LYS A 47 12.08 -15.10 11.98
C LYS A 47 10.56 -15.03 12.16
N THR A 48 9.78 -14.92 11.06
CA THR A 48 8.31 -14.88 11.11
C THR A 48 7.69 -16.13 11.74
N TYR A 49 8.27 -17.32 11.50
CA TYR A 49 7.80 -18.56 12.11
C TYR A 49 8.05 -18.56 13.63
N THR A 50 9.22 -18.07 14.06
CA THR A 50 9.53 -17.89 15.49
C THR A 50 8.56 -16.89 16.14
N MET A 51 8.26 -15.78 15.46
CA MET A 51 7.25 -14.81 15.90
C MET A 51 5.86 -15.45 16.01
N ALA A 52 5.45 -16.27 15.05
CA ALA A 52 4.17 -16.99 15.08
C ALA A 52 4.11 -18.00 16.24
N GLY A 53 5.15 -18.83 16.42
CA GLY A 53 5.24 -19.76 17.55
C GLY A 53 5.24 -19.06 18.92
N PHE A 54 5.86 -17.88 19.02
CA PHE A 54 5.76 -17.03 20.21
C PHE A 54 4.30 -16.58 20.47
N VAL A 55 3.60 -16.06 19.45
CA VAL A 55 2.19 -15.63 19.58
C VAL A 55 1.28 -16.81 19.97
N GLU A 56 1.46 -17.97 19.36
CA GLU A 56 0.72 -19.20 19.73
C GLU A 56 1.00 -19.61 21.19
N ASN A 57 2.20 -19.45 21.70
CA ASN A 57 2.51 -19.82 23.08
C ASN A 57 2.02 -18.81 24.12
N VAL A 58 2.08 -17.50 23.83
CA VAL A 58 1.65 -16.46 24.80
C VAL A 58 0.14 -16.21 24.79
N GLN A 59 -0.55 -16.55 23.69
CA GLN A 59 -2.01 -16.45 23.54
C GLN A 59 -2.58 -15.04 23.81
N LYS A 60 -1.93 -13.99 23.28
CA LYS A 60 -2.38 -12.59 23.45
C LYS A 60 -2.52 -11.85 22.11
N PRO A 61 -3.44 -10.88 22.01
CA PRO A 61 -3.47 -9.94 20.90
C PRO A 61 -2.08 -9.38 20.61
N THR A 62 -1.71 -9.29 19.34
CA THR A 62 -0.35 -8.90 18.95
C THR A 62 -0.35 -7.88 17.82
N LEU A 63 0.38 -6.78 18.01
CA LEU A 63 0.72 -5.81 16.97
C LEU A 63 2.08 -6.16 16.38
N VAL A 64 2.15 -6.45 15.08
CA VAL A 64 3.40 -6.64 14.35
C VAL A 64 3.71 -5.36 13.58
N LEU A 65 4.69 -4.59 14.05
CA LEU A 65 5.08 -3.29 13.51
C LEU A 65 6.33 -3.43 12.64
N THR A 66 6.27 -2.95 11.39
CA THR A 66 7.42 -2.88 10.47
C THR A 66 7.48 -1.54 9.73
N HIS A 67 8.63 -1.21 9.14
CA HIS A 67 8.95 0.14 8.68
C HIS A 67 8.46 0.50 7.26
N ASN A 68 7.96 -0.47 6.48
CA ASN A 68 7.50 -0.22 5.10
C ASN A 68 6.28 -1.06 4.70
N LYS A 69 5.48 -0.56 3.75
CA LYS A 69 4.23 -1.21 3.29
C LYS A 69 4.48 -2.59 2.66
N THR A 70 5.63 -2.81 2.01
CA THR A 70 5.95 -4.07 1.30
C THR A 70 6.21 -5.22 2.28
N LEU A 71 7.05 -4.99 3.31
CA LEU A 71 7.25 -5.95 4.40
C LEU A 71 5.96 -6.15 5.20
N ALA A 72 5.18 -5.10 5.43
CA ALA A 72 3.88 -5.23 6.11
C ALA A 72 2.93 -6.16 5.33
N ALA A 73 2.85 -6.02 4.00
CA ALA A 73 2.05 -6.90 3.15
C ALA A 73 2.58 -8.35 3.12
N GLN A 74 3.91 -8.54 3.08
CA GLN A 74 4.53 -9.86 3.16
C GLN A 74 4.22 -10.55 4.50
N LEU A 75 4.47 -9.86 5.62
CA LEU A 75 4.18 -10.36 6.97
C LEU A 75 2.68 -10.64 7.12
N TYR A 76 1.80 -9.77 6.63
CA TYR A 76 0.36 -10.01 6.63
C TYR A 76 -0.01 -11.32 5.92
N LYS A 77 0.56 -11.58 4.73
CA LYS A 77 0.36 -12.84 4.02
C LYS A 77 0.90 -14.05 4.79
N GLU A 78 2.15 -13.98 5.29
CA GLU A 78 2.76 -15.06 6.07
C GLU A 78 1.94 -15.37 7.35
N PHE A 79 1.51 -14.35 8.10
CA PHE A 79 0.65 -14.55 9.28
C PHE A 79 -0.74 -15.08 8.91
N ARG A 80 -1.35 -14.66 7.79
CA ARG A 80 -2.63 -15.22 7.30
C ARG A 80 -2.52 -16.71 6.94
N GLU A 81 -1.40 -17.12 6.37
CA GLU A 81 -1.09 -18.53 6.09
C GLU A 81 -0.85 -19.32 7.39
N PHE A 82 -0.18 -18.71 8.38
CA PHE A 82 0.08 -19.32 9.69
C PHE A 82 -1.15 -19.41 10.62
N PHE A 83 -2.09 -18.47 10.54
CA PHE A 83 -3.26 -18.41 11.43
C PHE A 83 -4.58 -18.28 10.65
N PRO A 84 -4.96 -19.27 9.82
CA PRO A 84 -6.13 -19.19 8.95
C PRO A 84 -7.46 -19.18 9.71
N GLU A 85 -7.49 -19.65 10.95
CA GLU A 85 -8.68 -19.71 11.81
C GLU A 85 -8.86 -18.45 12.69
N ASN A 86 -7.84 -17.58 12.78
CA ASN A 86 -7.81 -16.39 13.64
C ASN A 86 -7.93 -15.08 12.85
N ALA A 87 -8.09 -13.95 13.54
CA ALA A 87 -8.14 -12.64 12.89
C ALA A 87 -6.74 -12.06 12.69
N VAL A 88 -6.13 -12.39 11.57
CA VAL A 88 -4.96 -11.64 11.07
C VAL A 88 -5.47 -10.48 10.20
N GLU A 89 -5.14 -9.26 10.61
CA GLU A 89 -5.65 -8.00 10.05
C GLU A 89 -4.51 -7.09 9.60
N TYR A 90 -4.81 -6.10 8.75
CA TYR A 90 -3.81 -5.24 8.10
C TYR A 90 -4.08 -3.76 8.35
N PHE A 91 -3.09 -3.02 8.85
CA PHE A 91 -3.25 -1.62 9.23
C PHE A 91 -2.09 -0.74 8.75
N VAL A 92 -2.22 -0.18 7.54
CA VAL A 92 -1.27 0.80 6.99
C VAL A 92 -1.98 2.09 6.61
N SER A 93 -1.25 3.11 6.17
CA SER A 93 -1.85 4.31 5.57
C SER A 93 -2.67 3.92 4.34
N TYR A 94 -3.97 4.22 4.39
CA TYR A 94 -4.94 4.10 3.30
C TYR A 94 -4.72 5.06 2.13
N TYR A 95 -3.73 5.94 2.19
CA TYR A 95 -3.41 6.79 1.06
C TYR A 95 -2.49 6.04 0.08
N ASP A 96 -2.90 5.98 -1.19
CA ASP A 96 -2.04 5.56 -2.31
C ASP A 96 -1.08 6.67 -2.69
N TYR A 97 -1.59 7.90 -2.73
CA TYR A 97 -0.83 9.15 -2.84
C TYR A 97 -1.22 10.09 -1.71
N TYR A 98 -0.24 10.77 -1.10
CA TYR A 98 -0.46 11.74 -0.04
C TYR A 98 0.59 12.85 -0.08
N GLN A 99 0.13 14.06 -0.35
CA GLN A 99 0.87 15.30 -0.16
C GLN A 99 0.33 16.01 1.09
N PRO A 100 1.14 16.19 2.14
CA PRO A 100 0.71 16.92 3.33
C PRO A 100 0.60 18.43 3.06
N GLU A 101 -0.33 19.10 3.74
CA GLU A 101 -0.36 20.55 3.83
C GLU A 101 1.01 21.07 4.33
N ALA A 102 1.62 22.02 3.64
CA ALA A 102 2.91 22.59 4.03
C ALA A 102 3.04 24.05 3.58
N TYR A 103 3.97 24.78 4.18
CA TYR A 103 4.37 26.11 3.74
C TYR A 103 5.89 26.17 3.71
N VAL A 104 6.45 26.72 2.64
CA VAL A 104 7.90 26.84 2.40
C VAL A 104 8.28 28.32 2.45
N PRO A 105 8.80 28.84 3.59
CA PRO A 105 9.01 30.27 3.78
C PRO A 105 10.03 30.88 2.82
N SER A 106 11.01 30.11 2.36
CA SER A 106 12.06 30.57 1.44
C SER A 106 11.56 30.87 0.02
N SER A 107 10.38 30.39 -0.35
CA SER A 107 9.77 30.60 -1.67
C SER A 107 8.34 31.14 -1.59
N ASP A 108 7.88 31.56 -0.40
CA ASP A 108 6.49 31.98 -0.11
C ASP A 108 5.44 31.02 -0.74
N THR A 109 5.70 29.71 -0.65
CA THR A 109 4.90 28.70 -1.34
C THR A 109 4.06 27.92 -0.33
N TYR A 110 2.75 28.10 -0.40
CA TYR A 110 1.80 27.22 0.27
C TYR A 110 1.50 26.00 -0.61
N ILE A 111 1.59 24.82 0.00
CA ILE A 111 1.36 23.52 -0.62
C ILE A 111 0.07 22.95 -0.05
N GLU A 112 -0.94 22.82 -0.90
CA GLU A 112 -2.22 22.23 -0.53
C GLU A 112 -2.11 20.72 -0.25
N LYS A 113 -2.97 20.26 0.67
CA LYS A 113 -3.16 18.84 0.93
C LYS A 113 -3.84 18.21 -0.29
N ASP A 114 -3.18 17.25 -0.90
CA ASP A 114 -3.75 16.40 -1.96
C ASP A 114 -3.55 14.93 -1.59
N ALA A 115 -4.57 14.10 -1.84
CA ALA A 115 -4.55 12.71 -1.40
C ALA A 115 -5.55 11.83 -2.16
N SER A 116 -5.13 10.61 -2.48
CA SER A 116 -6.01 9.54 -2.98
C SER A 116 -6.14 8.45 -1.94
N ILE A 117 -7.38 8.13 -1.55
CA ILE A 117 -7.71 7.07 -0.59
C ILE A 117 -7.90 5.75 -1.35
N ASN A 118 -7.45 4.66 -0.74
CA ASN A 118 -7.62 3.29 -1.19
C ASN A 118 -8.71 2.60 -0.36
N ASP A 119 -9.88 2.36 -0.96
CA ASP A 119 -11.05 1.81 -0.27
C ASP A 119 -10.83 0.39 0.30
N GLU A 120 -9.93 -0.40 -0.30
CA GLU A 120 -9.60 -1.71 0.25
C GLU A 120 -8.75 -1.60 1.52
N ILE A 121 -7.76 -0.70 1.55
CA ILE A 121 -6.98 -0.45 2.77
C ILE A 121 -7.86 0.19 3.84
N ASP A 122 -8.79 1.09 3.51
CA ASP A 122 -9.71 1.66 4.51
C ASP A 122 -10.62 0.58 5.13
N ARG A 123 -11.22 -0.30 4.32
CA ARG A 123 -11.94 -1.49 4.83
C ARG A 123 -11.05 -2.29 5.79
N LEU A 124 -9.80 -2.59 5.41
CA LEU A 124 -8.89 -3.40 6.23
C LEU A 124 -8.55 -2.69 7.56
N ARG A 125 -8.42 -1.36 7.58
CA ARG A 125 -8.22 -0.58 8.81
C ARG A 125 -9.44 -0.63 9.74
N LEU A 126 -10.65 -0.43 9.18
CA LEU A 126 -11.90 -0.54 9.94
C LEU A 126 -12.14 -1.99 10.42
N ARG A 127 -11.71 -2.98 9.64
CA ARG A 127 -11.73 -4.39 10.04
C ARG A 127 -10.78 -4.68 11.19
N ALA A 128 -9.56 -4.16 11.15
CA ALA A 128 -8.59 -4.32 12.24
C ALA A 128 -9.11 -3.75 13.58
N THR A 129 -9.68 -2.54 13.58
CA THR A 129 -10.26 -1.93 14.79
C THR A 129 -11.55 -2.60 15.25
N SER A 130 -12.39 -3.12 14.36
CA SER A 130 -13.58 -3.90 14.76
C SER A 130 -13.21 -5.28 15.28
N SER A 131 -12.22 -5.96 14.70
CA SER A 131 -11.74 -7.27 15.19
C SER A 131 -11.23 -7.19 16.64
N LEU A 132 -10.49 -6.15 17.03
CA LEU A 132 -10.07 -5.92 18.44
C LEU A 132 -11.25 -5.75 19.41
N LEU A 133 -12.43 -5.36 18.92
CA LEU A 133 -13.66 -5.22 19.71
C LEU A 133 -14.54 -6.48 19.66
N GLU A 134 -14.39 -7.32 18.63
CA GLU A 134 -15.11 -8.59 18.45
C GLU A 134 -14.47 -9.77 19.22
N ARG A 135 -13.13 -9.82 19.32
CA ARG A 135 -12.38 -11.04 19.70
C ARG A 135 -10.96 -10.77 20.25
N SER A 136 -10.40 -11.77 20.94
CA SER A 136 -9.03 -11.77 21.51
C SER A 136 -7.97 -12.41 20.62
N ASP A 137 -8.36 -13.27 19.67
CA ASP A 137 -7.43 -13.94 18.74
C ASP A 137 -7.10 -13.05 17.53
N VAL A 138 -6.52 -11.88 17.79
CA VAL A 138 -6.22 -10.83 16.80
C VAL A 138 -4.70 -10.58 16.67
N ILE A 139 -4.19 -10.68 15.44
CA ILE A 139 -2.85 -10.19 15.06
C ILE A 139 -3.06 -9.04 14.06
N ILE A 140 -2.51 -7.87 14.33
CA ILE A 140 -2.52 -6.76 13.36
C ILE A 140 -1.11 -6.55 12.83
N VAL A 141 -0.93 -6.68 11.52
CA VAL A 141 0.32 -6.28 10.86
C VAL A 141 0.19 -4.83 10.40
N SER A 142 1.12 -3.99 10.84
CA SER A 142 1.02 -2.53 10.72
C SER A 142 2.32 -1.86 10.32
N SER A 143 2.19 -0.71 9.65
CA SER A 143 3.28 0.27 9.54
C SER A 143 3.21 1.25 10.71
N VAL A 144 4.07 2.27 10.73
CA VAL A 144 3.95 3.43 11.65
C VAL A 144 2.60 4.16 11.61
N SER A 145 1.64 3.77 10.76
CA SER A 145 0.25 4.24 10.88
C SER A 145 -0.39 3.89 12.22
N CYS A 146 0.07 2.87 12.97
CA CYS A 146 -0.51 2.52 14.27
C CYS A 146 -0.39 3.62 15.32
N ILE A 147 0.64 4.48 15.24
CA ILE A 147 0.88 5.59 16.18
C ILE A 147 0.21 6.91 15.75
N TYR A 148 -0.55 6.92 14.66
CA TYR A 148 -1.31 8.09 14.21
C TYR A 148 -2.71 8.11 14.81
N GLY A 149 -3.27 9.32 14.93
CA GLY A 149 -4.58 9.56 15.51
C GLY A 149 -5.72 8.77 14.83
N LEU A 150 -6.63 8.28 15.66
CA LEU A 150 -7.95 7.72 15.37
C LEU A 150 -8.98 8.38 16.30
N GLY A 151 -10.27 8.11 16.12
CA GLY A 151 -11.27 8.43 17.15
C GLY A 151 -11.08 7.55 18.38
N SER A 152 -11.59 8.00 19.53
CA SER A 152 -11.46 7.27 20.80
C SER A 152 -12.09 5.88 20.70
N PRO A 153 -11.43 4.81 21.20
CA PRO A 153 -12.01 3.45 21.23
C PRO A 153 -13.29 3.39 22.06
N GLU A 154 -13.44 4.25 23.07
CA GLU A 154 -14.68 4.36 23.85
C GLU A 154 -15.83 4.93 23.01
N GLU A 155 -15.58 5.98 22.25
CA GLU A 155 -16.58 6.62 21.39
C GLU A 155 -17.00 5.72 20.23
N TYR A 156 -16.03 5.02 19.65
CA TYR A 156 -16.27 4.02 18.61
C TYR A 156 -17.09 2.84 19.14
N ARG A 157 -16.89 2.44 20.42
CA ARG A 157 -17.68 1.41 21.11
C ARG A 157 -19.08 1.89 21.56
N HIS A 158 -19.23 3.16 21.93
CA HIS A 158 -20.54 3.75 22.24
C HIS A 158 -21.36 4.02 20.98
N SER A 159 -20.71 4.14 19.82
CA SER A 159 -21.32 4.35 18.50
C SER A 159 -21.62 3.03 17.76
N LEU A 160 -21.80 1.91 18.48
CA LEU A 160 -22.19 0.62 17.88
C LEU A 160 -23.71 0.51 17.77
N VAL A 161 -24.20 0.12 16.59
CA VAL A 161 -25.60 -0.24 16.40
C VAL A 161 -25.73 -1.75 16.61
N MET A 162 -26.30 -2.14 17.75
CA MET A 162 -26.56 -3.54 18.11
C MET A 162 -28.03 -3.85 17.85
N LEU A 163 -28.30 -4.86 17.04
CA LEU A 163 -29.64 -5.32 16.69
C LEU A 163 -29.74 -6.80 17.05
N ASP A 164 -30.71 -7.13 17.90
CA ASP A 164 -31.07 -8.52 18.23
C ASP A 164 -32.34 -8.91 17.45
N ARG A 165 -32.48 -10.19 17.13
CA ARG A 165 -33.72 -10.74 16.60
C ARG A 165 -34.82 -10.68 17.68
N GLY A 166 -36.02 -10.28 17.30
CA GLY A 166 -37.13 -10.00 18.23
C GLY A 166 -37.03 -8.64 18.95
N LEU A 167 -36.07 -7.78 18.59
CA LEU A 167 -35.99 -6.42 19.13
C LEU A 167 -37.14 -5.55 18.57
N THR A 168 -37.95 -4.99 19.46
CA THR A 168 -38.95 -3.96 19.11
C THR A 168 -38.26 -2.61 18.91
N ILE A 169 -38.15 -2.15 17.66
CA ILE A 169 -37.55 -0.87 17.26
C ILE A 169 -38.09 -0.41 15.90
N GLU A 170 -38.51 0.85 15.79
CA GLU A 170 -38.92 1.43 14.50
C GLU A 170 -37.77 1.38 13.48
N ARG A 171 -38.07 0.96 12.25
CA ARG A 171 -37.11 0.98 11.12
C ARG A 171 -36.44 2.35 10.94
N ASN A 172 -37.18 3.44 11.18
CA ASN A 172 -36.67 4.81 11.03
C ASN A 172 -35.64 5.18 12.11
N ASP A 173 -35.69 4.57 13.30
CA ASP A 173 -34.69 4.81 14.35
C ASP A 173 -33.37 4.12 14.02
N VAL A 174 -33.41 2.89 13.52
CA VAL A 174 -32.21 2.22 13.00
C VAL A 174 -31.59 3.02 11.85
N ILE A 175 -32.40 3.58 10.95
CA ILE A 175 -31.92 4.48 9.88
C ILE A 175 -31.23 5.74 10.46
N ARG A 176 -31.79 6.38 11.49
CA ARG A 176 -31.16 7.54 12.17
C ARG A 176 -29.83 7.16 12.81
N GLN A 177 -29.77 5.99 13.45
CA GLN A 177 -28.54 5.48 14.05
C GLN A 177 -27.46 5.21 12.98
N LEU A 178 -27.81 4.54 11.87
CA LEU A 178 -26.89 4.30 10.74
C LEU A 178 -26.31 5.61 10.17
N LEU A 179 -27.14 6.63 9.96
CA LEU A 179 -26.71 7.96 9.53
C LEU A 179 -25.76 8.62 10.54
N HIS A 180 -26.03 8.49 11.85
CA HIS A 180 -25.16 9.01 12.89
C HIS A 180 -23.77 8.37 12.85
N ILE A 181 -23.71 7.05 12.64
CA ILE A 181 -22.47 6.25 12.57
C ILE A 181 -21.81 6.27 11.18
N GLN A 182 -22.08 7.35 10.41
CA GLN A 182 -21.45 7.72 9.13
C GLN A 182 -21.81 6.86 7.90
N TYR A 183 -22.88 6.05 7.96
CA TYR A 183 -23.39 5.38 6.76
C TYR A 183 -24.26 6.33 5.93
N GLN A 184 -24.28 6.15 4.61
CA GLN A 184 -25.12 6.94 3.71
C GLN A 184 -26.26 6.10 3.13
N ARG A 185 -27.41 6.72 2.87
CA ARG A 185 -28.50 6.05 2.17
C ARG A 185 -28.23 6.11 0.67
N ASN A 186 -28.06 4.95 0.03
CA ASN A 186 -27.92 4.85 -1.42
C ASN A 186 -28.70 3.64 -1.96
N ASP A 187 -29.89 3.90 -2.49
CA ASP A 187 -30.78 2.86 -3.02
C ASP A 187 -30.40 2.41 -4.45
N LEU A 188 -29.52 3.15 -5.14
CA LEU A 188 -29.09 2.90 -6.52
C LEU A 188 -27.74 2.17 -6.58
N ASP A 189 -26.71 2.75 -5.97
CA ASP A 189 -25.37 2.15 -5.87
C ASP A 189 -25.13 1.60 -4.46
N PHE A 190 -25.16 0.28 -4.34
CA PHE A 190 -25.03 -0.41 -3.05
C PHE A 190 -23.58 -0.84 -2.80
N SER A 191 -22.76 0.17 -2.52
CA SER A 191 -21.34 0.08 -2.18
C SER A 191 -21.11 0.09 -0.65
N ARG A 192 -19.89 -0.19 -0.19
CA ARG A 192 -19.53 -0.25 1.25
C ARG A 192 -19.79 1.09 1.95
N GLY A 193 -20.19 1.04 3.21
CA GLY A 193 -20.56 2.23 3.99
C GLY A 193 -21.94 2.78 3.65
N ASN A 194 -22.70 2.13 2.77
CA ASN A 194 -24.06 2.54 2.40
C ASN A 194 -25.11 1.57 2.95
N PHE A 195 -26.34 2.05 3.05
CA PHE A 195 -27.54 1.25 3.27
C PHE A 195 -28.64 1.60 2.28
N ARG A 196 -29.54 0.65 2.03
CA ARG A 196 -30.72 0.82 1.17
C ARG A 196 -31.98 0.26 1.84
N VAL A 197 -33.14 0.79 1.45
CA VAL A 197 -34.43 0.46 2.07
C VAL A 197 -35.40 -0.07 1.01
N ARG A 198 -35.95 -1.26 1.24
CA ARG A 198 -36.87 -1.95 0.32
C ARG A 198 -38.07 -2.47 1.09
N GLY A 199 -39.11 -1.63 1.21
CA GLY A 199 -40.25 -1.94 2.07
C GLY A 199 -39.80 -2.13 3.51
N ASP A 200 -40.12 -3.28 4.09
CA ASP A 200 -39.82 -3.61 5.48
C ASP A 200 -38.44 -4.29 5.65
N THR A 201 -37.59 -4.19 4.63
CA THR A 201 -36.19 -4.63 4.66
C THR A 201 -35.24 -3.43 4.61
N VAL A 202 -34.25 -3.40 5.50
CA VAL A 202 -33.05 -2.54 5.38
C VAL A 202 -31.86 -3.44 5.11
N GLU A 203 -31.13 -3.14 4.04
CA GLU A 203 -29.86 -3.79 3.72
C GLU A 203 -28.73 -2.79 3.97
N VAL A 204 -27.76 -3.16 4.80
CA VAL A 204 -26.56 -2.38 5.14
C VAL A 204 -25.36 -3.09 4.54
N PHE A 205 -24.43 -2.35 3.92
CA PHE A 205 -23.13 -2.88 3.50
C PHE A 205 -22.05 -2.36 4.46
N PRO A 206 -21.64 -3.15 5.47
CA PRO A 206 -20.68 -2.69 6.48
C PRO A 206 -19.35 -2.28 5.85
N ALA A 207 -18.82 -1.12 6.26
CA ALA A 207 -17.61 -0.55 5.68
C ALA A 207 -16.35 -1.44 5.82
N TYR A 208 -16.38 -2.39 6.75
CA TYR A 208 -15.30 -3.30 7.14
C TYR A 208 -15.48 -4.75 6.67
N ARG A 209 -16.53 -5.09 5.90
CA ARG A 209 -16.84 -6.46 5.46
C ARG A 209 -17.04 -6.58 3.94
N ASN A 210 -17.19 -7.82 3.47
CA ASN A 210 -17.60 -8.13 2.09
C ASN A 210 -19.09 -8.53 2.01
N GLU A 211 -19.62 -9.05 3.11
CA GLU A 211 -20.99 -9.49 3.29
C GLU A 211 -21.85 -8.30 3.73
N GLY A 212 -23.04 -8.17 3.14
CA GLY A 212 -24.06 -7.25 3.61
C GLY A 212 -24.82 -7.83 4.80
N ILE A 213 -25.41 -6.96 5.61
CA ILE A 213 -26.35 -7.33 6.68
C ILE A 213 -27.75 -6.95 6.21
N ARG A 214 -28.66 -7.92 6.15
CA ARG A 214 -30.08 -7.71 5.89
C ARG A 214 -30.84 -7.78 7.22
N ILE A 215 -31.67 -6.77 7.44
CA ILE A 215 -32.55 -6.61 8.60
C ILE A 215 -33.98 -6.58 8.07
N GLU A 216 -34.84 -7.47 8.56
CA GLU A 216 -36.23 -7.63 8.09
C GLU A 216 -37.18 -7.40 9.27
N TRP A 217 -38.18 -6.53 9.07
CA TRP A 217 -39.16 -6.14 10.07
C TRP A 217 -40.51 -6.82 9.85
N PHE A 218 -41.21 -7.10 10.95
CA PHE A 218 -42.64 -7.38 10.97
C PHE A 218 -43.33 -6.34 11.86
N GLY A 219 -43.86 -5.27 11.25
CA GLY A 219 -44.28 -4.08 11.99
C GLY A 219 -43.09 -3.36 12.60
N ASP A 220 -43.08 -3.19 13.92
CA ASP A 220 -42.00 -2.53 14.66
C ASP A 220 -41.05 -3.54 15.35
N GLU A 221 -41.08 -4.82 14.98
CA GLU A 221 -40.19 -5.87 15.51
C GLU A 221 -39.25 -6.41 14.42
N ILE A 222 -37.98 -6.66 14.76
CA ILE A 222 -37.02 -7.31 13.86
C ILE A 222 -37.30 -8.82 13.83
N ASP A 223 -37.95 -9.30 12.77
CA ASP A 223 -38.29 -10.72 12.57
C ASP A 223 -37.04 -11.55 12.21
N ASN A 224 -36.14 -11.00 11.39
CA ASN A 224 -34.98 -11.73 10.89
C ASN A 224 -33.75 -10.85 10.64
N LEU A 225 -32.57 -11.41 10.91
CA LEU A 225 -31.26 -10.83 10.63
C LEU A 225 -30.44 -11.86 9.84
N SER A 226 -29.75 -11.44 8.79
CA SER A 226 -28.90 -12.36 8.01
C SER A 226 -27.70 -11.67 7.37
N TYR A 227 -26.62 -12.43 7.17
CA TYR A 227 -25.59 -12.07 6.19
C TYR A 227 -26.06 -12.44 4.80
N PHE A 228 -25.77 -11.59 3.82
CA PHE A 228 -26.04 -11.85 2.40
C PHE A 228 -24.90 -11.34 1.53
N ASP A 229 -24.79 -11.89 0.32
CA ASP A 229 -23.87 -11.42 -0.72
C ASP A 229 -24.44 -10.14 -1.38
N PRO A 230 -23.78 -8.97 -1.29
CA PRO A 230 -24.26 -7.71 -1.87
C PRO A 230 -24.46 -7.74 -3.39
N LEU A 231 -23.72 -8.59 -4.11
CA LEU A 231 -23.75 -8.70 -5.57
C LEU A 231 -24.87 -9.63 -6.04
N THR A 232 -24.99 -10.82 -5.43
CA THR A 232 -25.99 -11.82 -5.86
C THR A 232 -27.32 -11.74 -5.10
N GLY A 233 -27.36 -11.04 -3.96
CA GLY A 233 -28.53 -10.96 -3.07
C GLY A 233 -28.79 -12.23 -2.26
N LYS A 234 -27.96 -13.28 -2.43
CA LYS A 234 -28.10 -14.59 -1.80
C LYS A 234 -27.81 -14.50 -0.30
N ILE A 235 -28.71 -15.05 0.52
CA ILE A 235 -28.49 -15.23 1.96
C ILE A 235 -27.34 -16.24 2.18
N LEU A 236 -26.39 -15.87 3.03
CA LEU A 236 -25.21 -16.64 3.37
C LEU A 236 -25.39 -17.36 4.72
N ASP A 237 -25.87 -16.63 5.74
CA ASP A 237 -26.04 -17.15 7.11
C ASP A 237 -27.12 -16.35 7.86
N SER A 238 -27.77 -16.97 8.84
CA SER A 238 -28.78 -16.35 9.72
C SER A 238 -28.16 -15.89 11.04
N LEU A 239 -28.61 -14.75 11.56
CA LEU A 239 -28.04 -14.12 12.76
C LEU A 239 -29.10 -13.97 13.86
N GLU A 240 -28.72 -14.30 15.09
CA GLU A 240 -29.50 -13.89 16.27
C GLU A 240 -29.18 -12.43 16.68
N ARG A 241 -27.97 -11.96 16.35
CA ARG A 241 -27.49 -10.60 16.62
C ARG A 241 -26.62 -10.06 15.50
N ALA A 242 -26.87 -8.82 15.09
CA ALA A 242 -26.01 -8.04 14.23
C ALA A 242 -25.37 -6.89 15.03
N VAL A 243 -24.07 -6.66 14.83
CA VAL A 243 -23.34 -5.50 15.37
C VAL A 243 -22.75 -4.73 14.21
N ILE A 244 -23.22 -3.50 14.03
CA ILE A 244 -22.79 -2.61 12.95
C ILE A 244 -21.84 -1.57 13.55
N TYR A 245 -20.57 -1.65 13.15
CA TYR A 245 -19.55 -0.70 13.54
C TYR A 245 -19.61 0.55 12.63
N PRO A 246 -19.22 1.73 13.13
CA PRO A 246 -19.17 2.97 12.35
C PRO A 246 -18.41 2.85 11.04
N ALA A 247 -18.85 3.60 10.02
CA ALA A 247 -18.22 3.59 8.70
C ALA A 247 -16.89 4.39 8.66
N LYS A 248 -16.53 5.11 9.73
CA LYS A 248 -15.31 5.91 9.86
C LYS A 248 -14.78 5.88 11.29
N HIS A 249 -13.46 5.96 11.46
CA HIS A 249 -12.82 6.02 12.79
C HIS A 249 -13.13 7.31 13.56
N PHE A 250 -13.40 8.42 12.87
CA PHE A 250 -13.69 9.71 13.51
C PHE A 250 -15.19 10.01 13.45
N ILE A 251 -15.80 10.20 14.63
CA ILE A 251 -17.23 10.45 14.81
C ILE A 251 -17.33 11.58 15.84
N THR A 252 -18.03 12.66 15.50
CA THR A 252 -18.27 13.77 16.43
C THR A 252 -19.77 13.90 16.66
N SER A 253 -20.21 13.86 17.91
CA SER A 253 -21.63 14.07 18.24
C SER A 253 -22.01 15.55 18.11
N PRO A 254 -23.26 15.88 17.69
CA PRO A 254 -23.67 17.27 17.54
C PRO A 254 -23.49 18.16 18.79
N PRO A 255 -23.72 17.68 20.04
CA PRO A 255 -23.43 18.48 21.24
C PRO A 255 -21.95 18.87 21.36
N ARG A 256 -21.04 17.91 21.16
CA ARG A 256 -19.59 18.17 21.22
C ARG A 256 -19.10 19.06 20.09
N LEU A 257 -19.68 18.96 18.90
CA LEU A 257 -19.34 19.87 17.79
C LEU A 257 -19.61 21.33 18.16
N LYS A 258 -20.70 21.60 18.89
CA LYS A 258 -21.01 22.95 19.38
C LYS A 258 -19.94 23.44 20.38
N GLU A 259 -19.61 22.64 21.40
CA GLU A 259 -18.57 22.97 22.38
C GLU A 259 -17.20 23.16 21.73
N ALA A 260 -16.86 22.32 20.74
CA ALA A 260 -15.64 22.43 19.96
C ALA A 260 -15.56 23.75 19.19
N LEU A 261 -16.66 24.17 18.53
CA LEU A 261 -16.71 25.46 17.83
C LEU A 261 -16.52 26.65 18.78
N GLU A 262 -17.09 26.61 19.99
CA GLU A 262 -16.88 27.64 21.01
C GLU A 262 -15.41 27.71 21.47
N LYS A 263 -14.75 26.56 21.68
CA LYS A 263 -13.31 26.49 22.01
C LYS A 263 -12.39 26.92 20.84
N ILE A 264 -12.77 26.62 19.60
CA ILE A 264 -12.02 27.03 18.39
C ILE A 264 -12.06 28.56 18.22
N ASP A 265 -13.21 29.21 18.42
CA ASP A 265 -13.29 30.68 18.34
C ASP A 265 -12.43 31.35 19.42
N GLN A 266 -12.45 30.85 20.65
CA GLN A 266 -11.63 31.37 21.74
C GLN A 266 -10.13 31.29 21.41
N GLU A 267 -9.65 30.14 20.92
CA GLU A 267 -8.26 29.98 20.48
C GLU A 267 -7.93 30.90 19.30
N LEU A 268 -8.86 31.08 18.36
CA LEU A 268 -8.70 32.01 17.24
C LEU A 268 -8.53 33.46 17.71
N GLN A 269 -9.40 33.96 18.60
CA GLN A 269 -9.30 35.33 19.10
C GLN A 269 -7.95 35.58 19.78
N LEU A 270 -7.47 34.62 20.58
CA LEU A 270 -6.16 34.70 21.25
C LEU A 270 -5.00 34.71 20.23
N GLN A 271 -5.05 33.84 19.21
CA GLN A 271 -3.99 33.76 18.20
C GLN A 271 -3.94 35.00 17.30
N VAL A 272 -5.09 35.57 16.93
CA VAL A 272 -5.17 36.84 16.18
C VAL A 272 -4.58 37.99 16.98
N GLN A 273 -4.94 38.12 18.27
CA GLN A 273 -4.37 39.14 19.15
C GLN A 273 -2.85 38.98 19.34
N ARG A 274 -2.36 37.72 19.38
CA ARG A 274 -0.92 37.43 19.46
C ARG A 274 -0.20 37.93 18.21
N PHE A 275 -0.67 37.57 17.02
CA PHE A 275 -0.06 38.02 15.76
C PHE A 275 -0.07 39.55 15.61
N GLN A 276 -1.17 40.22 16.00
CA GLN A 276 -1.23 41.68 16.01
C GLN A 276 -0.17 42.31 16.93
N LYS A 277 0.06 41.73 18.13
CA LYS A 277 1.11 42.17 19.07
C LYS A 277 2.53 41.87 18.57
N GLU A 278 2.72 40.78 17.83
CA GLU A 278 4.00 40.40 17.21
C GLU A 278 4.32 41.21 15.93
N GLY A 279 3.42 42.11 15.47
CA GLY A 279 3.62 42.89 14.23
C GLY A 279 3.41 42.06 12.95
N LYS A 280 2.59 41.01 13.01
CA LYS A 280 2.30 40.04 11.95
C LYS A 280 0.84 40.16 11.45
N PRO A 281 0.46 41.26 10.76
CA PRO A 281 -0.93 41.50 10.37
C PRO A 281 -1.42 40.51 9.29
N LEU A 282 -0.53 40.05 8.40
CA LEU A 282 -0.87 39.12 7.33
C LEU A 282 -1.25 37.74 7.89
N GLU A 283 -0.47 37.23 8.84
CA GLU A 283 -0.72 35.98 9.54
C GLU A 283 -2.01 36.05 10.38
N ALA A 284 -2.28 37.22 11.00
CA ALA A 284 -3.50 37.48 11.75
C ALA A 284 -4.76 37.43 10.86
N GLU A 285 -4.72 38.07 9.68
CA GLU A 285 -5.81 38.04 8.73
C GLU A 285 -5.99 36.64 8.11
N ARG A 286 -4.89 35.99 7.70
CA ARG A 286 -4.88 34.64 7.13
C ARG A 286 -5.53 33.62 8.06
N ILE A 287 -5.15 33.59 9.35
CA ILE A 287 -5.72 32.62 10.30
C ILE A 287 -7.20 32.91 10.59
N GLN A 288 -7.59 34.20 10.62
CA GLN A 288 -8.97 34.62 10.87
C GLN A 288 -9.90 34.24 9.71
N GLN A 289 -9.51 34.52 8.47
CA GLN A 289 -10.30 34.16 7.29
C GLN A 289 -10.49 32.64 7.19
N ARG A 290 -9.39 31.87 7.24
CA ARG A 290 -9.42 30.41 7.11
C ARG A 290 -10.20 29.73 8.22
N THR A 291 -9.95 30.09 9.48
CA THR A 291 -10.62 29.43 10.61
C THR A 291 -12.12 29.72 10.65
N ARG A 292 -12.55 30.95 10.30
CA ARG A 292 -13.98 31.29 10.22
C ARG A 292 -14.69 30.49 9.13
N TYR A 293 -14.07 30.36 7.96
CA TYR A 293 -14.60 29.51 6.88
C TYR A 293 -14.71 28.05 7.30
N ASP A 294 -13.66 27.47 7.89
CA ASP A 294 -13.68 26.09 8.38
C ASP A 294 -14.77 25.89 9.47
N MET A 295 -14.99 26.87 10.36
CA MET A 295 -16.07 26.86 11.36
C MET A 295 -17.48 26.98 10.77
N GLU A 296 -17.67 27.77 9.70
CA GLU A 296 -18.95 27.87 9.00
C GLU A 296 -19.30 26.55 8.32
N MET A 297 -18.32 25.94 7.62
CA MET A 297 -18.47 24.62 7.00
C MET A 297 -18.78 23.52 8.03
N LEU A 298 -18.11 23.54 9.18
CA LEU A 298 -18.42 22.64 10.30
C LEU A 298 -19.83 22.84 10.85
N ARG A 299 -20.34 24.08 10.91
CA ARG A 299 -21.69 24.37 11.43
C ARG A 299 -22.80 23.92 10.48
N GLU A 300 -22.64 24.16 9.18
CA GLU A 300 -23.66 23.86 8.17
C GLU A 300 -23.64 22.39 7.70
N LEU A 301 -22.45 21.80 7.56
CA LEU A 301 -22.28 20.46 6.95
C LEU A 301 -21.75 19.41 7.94
N GLY A 302 -21.33 19.78 9.15
CA GLY A 302 -20.64 18.88 10.09
C GLY A 302 -19.22 18.48 9.66
N TYR A 303 -18.70 19.06 8.57
CA TYR A 303 -17.40 18.71 7.98
C TYR A 303 -16.72 19.91 7.31
N CYS A 304 -15.39 19.96 7.38
CA CYS A 304 -14.55 20.90 6.63
C CYS A 304 -13.28 20.21 6.10
N ASN A 305 -12.64 20.80 5.09
CA ASN A 305 -11.42 20.24 4.51
C ASN A 305 -10.22 20.45 5.46
N GLY A 306 -9.62 19.34 5.90
CA GLY A 306 -8.58 19.40 6.92
C GLY A 306 -9.14 19.41 8.35
N ILE A 307 -10.37 18.91 8.56
CA ILE A 307 -11.04 18.74 9.87
C ILE A 307 -10.13 18.10 10.93
N GLU A 308 -9.18 17.24 10.56
CA GLU A 308 -8.24 16.62 11.47
C GLU A 308 -7.41 17.65 12.26
N ASN A 309 -7.16 18.86 11.72
CA ASN A 309 -6.44 19.92 12.41
C ASN A 309 -7.21 20.49 13.62
N TYR A 310 -8.51 20.21 13.73
CA TYR A 310 -9.36 20.57 14.87
C TYR A 310 -9.58 19.39 15.83
N SER A 311 -8.91 18.25 15.62
CA SER A 311 -9.21 16.99 16.33
C SER A 311 -9.16 17.09 17.84
N ARG A 312 -8.24 17.86 18.44
CA ARG A 312 -8.22 18.12 19.90
C ARG A 312 -9.55 18.69 20.39
N HIS A 313 -10.04 19.76 19.75
CA HIS A 313 -11.29 20.42 20.13
C HIS A 313 -12.50 19.49 19.92
N LEU A 314 -12.54 18.78 18.78
CA LEU A 314 -13.63 17.86 18.43
C LEU A 314 -13.72 16.64 19.37
N THR A 315 -12.58 16.19 19.91
CA THR A 315 -12.49 15.10 20.90
C THR A 315 -12.55 15.60 22.35
N GLY A 316 -12.58 16.91 22.58
CA GLY A 316 -12.64 17.51 23.91
C GLY A 316 -11.35 17.39 24.75
N ARG A 317 -10.24 16.92 24.15
CA ARG A 317 -8.94 16.68 24.80
C ARG A 317 -8.26 17.96 25.26
N GLU A 318 -7.35 17.83 26.23
CA GLU A 318 -6.54 18.93 26.72
C GLU A 318 -5.33 19.23 25.80
N ALA A 319 -4.74 20.42 25.94
CA ALA A 319 -3.60 20.83 25.13
C ALA A 319 -2.35 19.97 25.42
N GLY A 320 -1.67 19.50 24.37
CA GLY A 320 -0.52 18.60 24.49
C GLY A 320 -0.86 17.12 24.69
N GLU A 321 -2.10 16.77 25.03
CA GLU A 321 -2.55 15.38 25.18
C GLU A 321 -2.35 14.61 23.86
N PRO A 322 -1.88 13.35 23.88
CA PRO A 322 -1.81 12.54 22.66
C PRO A 322 -3.22 12.21 22.13
N PRO A 323 -3.43 12.11 20.81
CA PRO A 323 -4.66 11.52 20.28
C PRO A 323 -4.65 10.01 20.52
N ALA A 324 -5.84 9.43 20.69
CA ALA A 324 -6.02 7.98 20.63
C ALA A 324 -5.51 7.46 19.27
N CYS A 325 -4.87 6.29 19.27
CA CYS A 325 -4.26 5.66 18.11
C CYS A 325 -4.66 4.17 18.06
N LEU A 326 -4.04 3.36 17.20
CA LEU A 326 -4.38 1.93 17.14
C LEU A 326 -4.02 1.20 18.45
N LEU A 327 -2.97 1.61 19.14
CA LEU A 327 -2.52 0.95 20.36
C LEU A 327 -3.59 1.01 21.47
N ASP A 328 -4.36 2.10 21.53
CA ASP A 328 -5.45 2.27 22.52
C ASP A 328 -6.68 1.38 22.24
N TYR A 329 -6.76 0.75 21.07
CA TYR A 329 -7.80 -0.24 20.75
C TYR A 329 -7.43 -1.66 21.22
N PHE A 330 -6.16 -1.92 21.54
CA PHE A 330 -5.75 -3.19 22.15
C PHE A 330 -6.18 -3.24 23.64
N PRO A 331 -6.40 -4.44 24.21
CA PRO A 331 -6.51 -4.57 25.66
C PRO A 331 -5.16 -4.29 26.33
N GLU A 332 -5.17 -3.98 27.64
CA GLU A 332 -3.98 -3.63 28.42
C GLU A 332 -2.84 -4.66 28.38
N ASP A 333 -3.14 -5.94 28.13
CA ASP A 333 -2.18 -7.04 28.08
C ASP A 333 -2.08 -7.61 26.65
N PHE A 334 -1.32 -6.92 25.81
CA PHE A 334 -1.02 -7.27 24.42
C PHE A 334 0.49 -7.26 24.16
N TRP A 335 0.94 -7.83 23.04
CA TRP A 335 2.35 -7.80 22.63
C TRP A 335 2.58 -6.90 21.42
N VAL A 336 3.72 -6.20 21.38
CA VAL A 336 4.22 -5.52 20.18
C VAL A 336 5.47 -6.21 19.66
N ILE A 337 5.40 -6.80 18.48
CA ILE A 337 6.56 -7.36 17.78
C ILE A 337 7.07 -6.29 16.81
N ILE A 338 8.31 -5.83 16.99
CA ILE A 338 8.91 -4.82 16.12
C ILE A 338 9.90 -5.50 15.16
N ASP A 339 9.43 -5.73 13.94
CA ASP A 339 10.24 -6.25 12.84
C ASP A 339 11.24 -5.21 12.33
N GLU A 340 12.43 -5.70 11.93
CA GLU A 340 13.63 -4.92 11.61
C GLU A 340 13.81 -3.70 12.54
N SER A 341 13.81 -3.96 13.86
CA SER A 341 13.73 -2.95 14.93
C SER A 341 14.70 -1.77 14.77
N HIS A 342 15.90 -2.05 14.29
CA HIS A 342 17.00 -1.11 14.08
C HIS A 342 16.71 -0.04 13.01
N VAL A 343 15.70 -0.24 12.14
CA VAL A 343 15.14 0.78 11.21
C VAL A 343 13.77 1.26 11.69
N THR A 344 12.92 0.34 12.18
CA THR A 344 11.54 0.65 12.57
C THR A 344 11.47 1.61 13.77
N LEU A 345 12.31 1.45 14.80
CA LEU A 345 12.34 2.35 15.96
C LEU A 345 12.81 3.78 15.63
N PRO A 346 13.91 4.00 14.87
CA PRO A 346 14.24 5.32 14.35
C PRO A 346 13.11 5.98 13.55
N GLN A 347 12.36 5.21 12.76
CA GLN A 347 11.22 5.73 12.00
C GLN A 347 10.09 6.18 12.94
N VAL A 348 9.69 5.34 13.91
CA VAL A 348 8.69 5.67 14.95
C VAL A 348 9.05 6.99 15.65
N ARG A 349 10.32 7.16 16.05
CA ARG A 349 10.83 8.41 16.66
C ARG A 349 10.70 9.62 15.72
N GLY A 350 11.05 9.44 14.44
CA GLY A 350 11.06 10.52 13.45
C GLY A 350 9.68 11.05 13.07
N MET A 351 8.60 10.26 13.21
CA MET A 351 7.26 10.67 12.77
C MET A 351 6.75 11.92 13.51
N TYR A 352 6.96 12.01 14.83
CA TYR A 352 6.52 13.16 15.64
C TYR A 352 7.31 14.43 15.31
N GLU A 353 8.64 14.37 15.28
CA GLU A 353 9.47 15.56 14.99
C GLU A 353 9.25 16.07 13.55
N GLY A 354 9.06 15.16 12.58
CA GLY A 354 8.72 15.53 11.21
C GLY A 354 7.34 16.20 11.08
N ASP A 355 6.29 15.65 11.72
CA ASP A 355 4.95 16.25 11.71
C ASP A 355 4.96 17.62 12.42
N ARG A 356 5.60 17.68 13.59
CA ARG A 356 5.69 18.90 14.40
C ARG A 356 6.45 20.01 13.69
N SER A 357 7.60 19.73 13.07
CA SER A 357 8.37 20.72 12.31
C SER A 357 7.56 21.34 11.16
N ARG A 358 6.92 20.48 10.35
CA ARG A 358 6.03 20.89 9.25
C ARG A 358 4.89 21.79 9.74
N LYS A 359 4.22 21.38 10.83
CA LYS A 359 3.07 22.11 11.37
C LYS A 359 3.44 23.36 12.15
N GLN A 360 4.59 23.39 12.82
CA GLN A 360 5.07 24.60 13.50
C GLN A 360 5.20 25.73 12.48
N THR A 361 5.73 25.43 11.28
CA THR A 361 5.79 26.39 10.16
C THR A 361 4.39 26.84 9.72
N LEU A 362 3.38 25.95 9.63
CA LEU A 362 2.00 26.35 9.33
C LEU A 362 1.38 27.24 10.43
N VAL A 363 1.69 26.99 11.70
CA VAL A 363 1.21 27.77 12.85
C VAL A 363 1.90 29.14 12.91
N ASP A 364 3.22 29.20 12.75
CA ASP A 364 4.03 30.43 12.84
C ASP A 364 3.67 31.46 11.76
N PHE A 365 3.23 30.98 10.59
CA PHE A 365 2.77 31.78 9.46
C PHE A 365 1.23 31.82 9.33
N GLY A 366 0.47 31.46 10.37
CA GLY A 366 -0.98 31.71 10.43
C GLY A 366 -1.84 30.90 9.45
N PHE A 367 -1.37 29.77 8.95
CA PHE A 367 -2.18 28.83 8.15
C PHE A 367 -3.05 27.91 9.03
N ARG A 368 -2.61 27.60 10.25
CA ARG A 368 -3.35 26.76 11.22
C ARG A 368 -3.24 27.29 12.65
N LEU A 369 -4.22 26.95 13.49
CA LEU A 369 -4.21 27.26 14.92
C LEU A 369 -3.17 26.40 15.66
N PRO A 370 -2.68 26.83 16.85
CA PRO A 370 -1.77 26.04 17.67
C PRO A 370 -2.27 24.61 17.96
N SER A 371 -3.59 24.42 18.14
CA SER A 371 -4.24 23.12 18.28
C SER A 371 -3.96 22.10 17.17
N ALA A 372 -3.59 22.53 15.96
CA ALA A 372 -3.22 21.61 14.89
C ALA A 372 -1.96 20.77 15.22
N LEU A 373 -1.11 21.25 16.15
CA LEU A 373 0.03 20.50 16.69
C LEU A 373 -0.41 19.30 17.56
N ASP A 374 -1.61 19.33 18.12
CA ASP A 374 -2.18 18.24 18.94
C ASP A 374 -2.87 17.14 18.09
N ASN A 375 -2.91 17.32 16.76
CA ASN A 375 -3.32 16.32 15.76
C ASN A 375 -2.12 15.49 15.25
N ARG A 376 -1.34 14.92 16.16
CA ARG A 376 0.02 14.40 15.89
C ARG A 376 0.10 12.88 16.02
N PRO A 377 1.12 12.21 15.46
CA PRO A 377 1.47 10.88 15.94
C PRO A 377 1.96 10.94 17.40
N LEU A 378 1.99 9.79 18.06
CA LEU A 378 2.65 9.63 19.35
C LEU A 378 4.12 10.05 19.26
N ASN A 379 4.64 10.71 20.31
CA ASN A 379 6.08 10.81 20.52
C ASN A 379 6.63 9.49 21.10
N PHE A 380 7.95 9.33 21.11
CA PHE A 380 8.56 8.06 21.49
C PHE A 380 8.31 7.65 22.96
N PRO A 381 8.39 8.56 23.96
CA PRO A 381 7.98 8.24 25.34
C PRO A 381 6.51 7.82 25.49
N GLU A 382 5.59 8.41 24.73
CA GLU A 382 4.18 7.99 24.72
C GLU A 382 4.02 6.58 24.13
N PHE A 383 4.74 6.28 23.04
CA PHE A 383 4.78 4.94 22.46
C PHE A 383 5.33 3.92 23.46
N GLU A 384 6.48 4.18 24.11
CA GLU A 384 7.06 3.29 25.13
C GLU A 384 6.11 3.04 26.32
N ARG A 385 5.30 4.04 26.70
CA ARG A 385 4.34 3.92 27.81
C ARG A 385 3.18 2.98 27.49
N ILE A 386 2.70 2.97 26.23
CA ILE A 386 1.57 2.15 25.80
C ILE A 386 2.04 0.76 25.33
N ALA A 387 3.12 0.72 24.54
CA ALA A 387 3.79 -0.52 24.12
C ALA A 387 4.74 -1.03 25.22
N ASN A 388 4.19 -1.41 26.37
CA ASN A 388 4.98 -1.91 27.50
C ASN A 388 5.62 -3.29 27.24
N LYS A 389 4.96 -4.16 26.47
CA LYS A 389 5.46 -5.51 26.12
C LYS A 389 5.96 -5.57 24.68
N ILE A 390 7.28 -5.62 24.49
CA ILE A 390 7.92 -5.55 23.17
C ILE A 390 8.84 -6.75 22.93
N MET A 391 8.70 -7.37 21.76
CA MET A 391 9.74 -8.23 21.17
C MET A 391 10.41 -7.51 19.99
N TYR A 392 11.67 -7.14 20.16
CA TYR A 392 12.52 -6.58 19.10
C TYR A 392 13.06 -7.70 18.20
N VAL A 393 12.81 -7.63 16.89
CA VAL A 393 13.30 -8.63 15.92
C VAL A 393 14.27 -7.96 14.95
N SER A 394 15.53 -8.42 14.94
CA SER A 394 16.57 -7.83 14.07
C SER A 394 17.77 -8.77 13.90
N ALA A 395 18.41 -8.76 12.73
CA ALA A 395 19.71 -9.40 12.53
C ALA A 395 20.88 -8.58 13.11
N THR A 396 20.63 -7.30 13.37
CA THR A 396 21.59 -6.26 13.78
C THR A 396 20.88 -5.26 14.69
N PRO A 397 20.45 -5.64 15.91
CA PRO A 397 19.77 -4.72 16.83
C PRO A 397 20.65 -3.50 17.13
N ALA A 398 20.02 -2.35 17.38
CA ALA A 398 20.73 -1.16 17.85
C ALA A 398 20.89 -1.16 19.38
N ASP A 399 21.71 -0.23 19.87
CA ASP A 399 22.13 -0.16 21.27
C ASP A 399 20.93 0.04 22.21
N TYR A 400 19.86 0.64 21.69
CA TYR A 400 18.59 0.82 22.39
C TYR A 400 17.89 -0.52 22.65
N GLU A 401 17.68 -1.35 21.63
CA GLU A 401 17.05 -2.67 21.82
C GLU A 401 17.91 -3.56 22.73
N ILE A 402 19.24 -3.50 22.57
CA ILE A 402 20.20 -4.24 23.40
C ILE A 402 20.10 -3.83 24.88
N SER A 403 20.00 -2.53 25.16
CA SER A 403 19.95 -2.00 26.54
C SER A 403 18.57 -2.08 27.20
N ARG A 404 17.48 -2.15 26.41
CA ARG A 404 16.12 -2.38 26.91
C ARG A 404 15.78 -3.84 27.17
N SER A 405 16.38 -4.78 26.45
CA SER A 405 15.98 -6.19 26.50
C SER A 405 16.46 -6.90 27.76
N GLN A 406 15.53 -7.46 28.53
CA GLN A 406 15.78 -8.33 29.68
C GLN A 406 16.39 -9.67 29.23
N LYS A 407 15.82 -10.24 28.16
CA LYS A 407 16.28 -11.48 27.54
C LYS A 407 16.65 -11.24 26.07
N ARG A 408 17.83 -11.71 25.67
CA ARG A 408 18.28 -11.78 24.27
C ARG A 408 18.40 -13.24 23.85
N VAL A 409 17.90 -13.56 22.65
CA VAL A 409 17.83 -14.91 22.10
C VAL A 409 18.42 -14.89 20.68
N GLU A 410 19.51 -15.62 20.45
CA GLU A 410 20.12 -15.74 19.12
C GLU A 410 19.47 -16.88 18.30
N GLN A 411 19.14 -16.58 17.04
CA GLN A 411 18.65 -17.55 16.05
C GLN A 411 19.51 -17.45 14.78
N LEU A 412 20.60 -18.22 14.78
CA LEU A 412 21.67 -18.15 13.77
C LEU A 412 21.58 -19.30 12.77
N ILE A 413 21.08 -20.46 13.17
CA ILE A 413 20.93 -21.63 12.29
C ILE A 413 19.75 -21.45 11.34
N ARG A 414 19.98 -21.63 10.04
CA ARG A 414 18.94 -21.66 8.99
C ARG A 414 18.41 -23.09 8.83
N PRO A 415 17.08 -23.30 8.64
CA PRO A 415 16.50 -24.63 8.44
C PRO A 415 17.13 -25.47 7.31
N THR A 416 17.70 -24.83 6.28
CA THR A 416 18.35 -25.51 5.14
C THR A 416 19.86 -25.66 5.26
N GLY A 417 20.43 -25.37 6.44
CA GLY A 417 21.88 -25.40 6.68
C GLY A 417 22.68 -24.32 5.95
N LEU A 418 22.04 -23.36 5.27
CA LEU A 418 22.74 -22.27 4.58
C LEU A 418 23.59 -21.43 5.54
N LEU A 419 24.80 -21.12 5.10
CA LEU A 419 25.83 -20.44 5.88
C LEU A 419 25.85 -18.93 5.61
N ASP A 420 26.31 -18.16 6.58
CA ASP A 420 26.77 -16.79 6.37
C ASP A 420 27.97 -16.79 5.41
N PRO A 421 28.12 -15.77 4.55
CA PRO A 421 29.03 -15.82 3.41
C PRO A 421 30.51 -15.84 3.84
N THR A 422 31.38 -16.31 2.95
CA THR A 422 32.81 -16.05 3.08
C THR A 422 33.11 -14.57 2.79
N ILE A 423 34.20 -14.04 3.35
CA ILE A 423 34.55 -12.62 3.21
C ILE A 423 36.00 -12.50 2.70
N ASP A 424 36.17 -11.81 1.57
CA ASP A 424 37.46 -11.33 1.09
C ASP A 424 37.56 -9.81 1.30
N VAL A 425 38.74 -9.31 1.66
CA VAL A 425 39.08 -7.88 1.59
C VAL A 425 40.15 -7.69 0.51
N ARG A 426 39.88 -6.83 -0.48
CA ARG A 426 40.76 -6.57 -1.63
C ARG A 426 41.11 -5.07 -1.73
N PRO A 427 42.29 -4.67 -2.24
CA PRO A 427 42.65 -3.26 -2.38
C PRO A 427 41.71 -2.48 -3.31
N VAL A 428 41.60 -1.17 -3.11
CA VAL A 428 40.80 -0.29 -4.00
C VAL A 428 41.46 -0.16 -5.39
N LYS A 429 42.80 -0.26 -5.45
CA LYS A 429 43.55 -0.22 -6.70
C LYS A 429 43.23 -1.45 -7.57
N GLY A 430 42.61 -1.22 -8.73
CA GLY A 430 42.20 -2.28 -9.67
C GLY A 430 40.82 -2.89 -9.36
N GLN A 431 40.07 -2.34 -8.39
CA GLN A 431 38.80 -2.93 -7.92
C GLN A 431 37.78 -3.22 -9.03
N ILE A 432 37.70 -2.38 -10.07
CA ILE A 432 36.74 -2.57 -11.17
C ILE A 432 37.14 -3.73 -12.08
N GLU A 433 38.43 -3.90 -12.37
CA GLU A 433 38.95 -5.00 -13.19
C GLU A 433 38.74 -6.35 -12.49
N ASP A 434 39.04 -6.39 -11.18
CA ASP A 434 38.80 -7.55 -10.31
C ASP A 434 37.30 -7.89 -10.20
N LEU A 435 36.45 -6.88 -9.97
CA LEU A 435 35.00 -7.03 -9.91
C LEU A 435 34.43 -7.59 -11.21
N VAL A 436 34.88 -7.11 -12.37
CA VAL A 436 34.46 -7.63 -13.68
C VAL A 436 34.84 -9.10 -13.85
N GLN A 437 36.01 -9.52 -13.39
CA GLN A 437 36.40 -10.94 -13.41
C GLN A 437 35.53 -11.78 -12.48
N GLU A 438 35.24 -11.30 -11.27
CA GLU A 438 34.37 -12.02 -10.33
C GLU A 438 32.92 -12.12 -10.82
N ILE A 439 32.38 -11.06 -11.43
CA ILE A 439 31.07 -11.06 -12.10
C ILE A 439 31.04 -12.12 -13.20
N LYS A 440 32.04 -12.16 -14.10
CA LYS A 440 32.08 -13.13 -15.20
C LYS A 440 32.07 -14.58 -14.70
N LYS A 441 32.82 -14.90 -13.64
CA LYS A 441 32.77 -16.20 -12.95
C LYS A 441 31.37 -16.55 -12.39
N ARG A 442 30.55 -15.56 -12.03
CA ARG A 442 29.15 -15.77 -11.57
C ARG A 442 28.19 -15.95 -12.74
N VAL A 443 28.38 -15.19 -13.83
CA VAL A 443 27.61 -15.32 -15.09
C VAL A 443 27.78 -16.73 -15.67
N GLU A 444 29.01 -17.26 -15.72
CA GLU A 444 29.32 -18.63 -16.16
C GLU A 444 28.58 -19.73 -15.36
N LYS A 445 28.15 -19.43 -14.13
CA LYS A 445 27.42 -20.35 -13.24
C LYS A 445 25.91 -20.09 -13.19
N ASP A 446 25.37 -19.19 -14.02
CA ASP A 446 24.00 -18.65 -13.91
C ASP A 446 23.66 -18.12 -12.50
N GLN A 447 24.60 -17.41 -11.89
CA GLN A 447 24.43 -16.73 -10.60
C GLN A 447 24.30 -15.21 -10.79
N ARG A 448 23.89 -14.50 -9.74
CA ARG A 448 23.71 -13.03 -9.75
C ARG A 448 24.69 -12.34 -8.80
N THR A 449 25.03 -11.10 -9.13
CA THR A 449 25.91 -10.24 -8.33
C THR A 449 25.19 -8.97 -7.89
N LEU A 450 25.31 -8.62 -6.62
CA LEU A 450 24.92 -7.29 -6.11
C LEU A 450 26.18 -6.45 -5.88
N VAL A 451 26.16 -5.19 -6.29
CA VAL A 451 27.27 -4.24 -6.08
C VAL A 451 26.77 -3.02 -5.33
N THR A 452 27.39 -2.68 -4.19
CA THR A 452 27.06 -1.44 -3.47
C THR A 452 28.12 -0.37 -3.64
N THR A 453 27.71 0.81 -4.15
CA THR A 453 28.55 2.01 -4.29
C THR A 453 28.26 2.99 -3.13
N LEU A 454 28.82 4.21 -3.19
CA LEU A 454 28.54 5.29 -2.22
C LEU A 454 27.62 6.39 -2.76
N THR A 455 27.53 6.56 -4.08
CA THR A 455 26.78 7.66 -4.73
C THR A 455 25.98 7.16 -5.92
N LYS A 456 24.87 7.85 -6.23
CA LYS A 456 24.00 7.50 -7.37
C LYS A 456 24.78 7.50 -8.68
N LYS A 457 25.51 8.60 -8.92
CA LYS A 457 26.41 8.74 -10.05
C LYS A 457 27.40 7.58 -10.18
N MET A 458 28.05 7.12 -9.10
CA MET A 458 28.92 5.93 -9.19
C MET A 458 28.17 4.64 -9.51
N ALA A 459 26.89 4.51 -9.16
CA ALA A 459 26.07 3.36 -9.55
C ALA A 459 25.66 3.43 -11.04
N GLU A 460 25.35 4.63 -11.53
CA GLU A 460 25.09 4.93 -12.94
C GLU A 460 26.35 4.69 -13.79
N ASP A 461 27.44 5.43 -13.52
CA ASP A 461 28.74 5.35 -14.21
C ASP A 461 29.25 3.89 -14.29
N LEU A 462 29.14 3.11 -13.19
CA LEU A 462 29.56 1.70 -13.16
C LEU A 462 28.63 0.80 -13.97
N SER A 463 27.33 1.06 -13.96
CA SER A 463 26.38 0.27 -14.75
C SER A 463 26.53 0.53 -16.24
N ASP A 464 26.82 1.76 -16.64
CA ASP A 464 27.09 2.09 -18.04
C ASP A 464 28.39 1.42 -18.52
N TYR A 465 29.46 1.49 -17.73
CA TYR A 465 30.71 0.76 -18.01
C TYR A 465 30.51 -0.76 -18.12
N LEU A 466 29.76 -1.36 -17.19
CA LEU A 466 29.44 -2.80 -17.23
C LEU A 466 28.63 -3.19 -18.47
N ARG A 467 27.72 -2.30 -18.92
CA ARG A 467 26.92 -2.51 -20.13
C ARG A 467 27.76 -2.38 -21.41
N GLU A 468 28.69 -1.41 -21.47
CA GLU A 468 29.62 -1.25 -22.59
C GLU A 468 30.49 -2.50 -22.83
N ILE A 469 30.89 -3.20 -21.76
CA ILE A 469 31.66 -4.46 -21.85
C ILE A 469 30.79 -5.72 -22.00
N GLY A 470 29.49 -5.57 -22.24
CA GLY A 470 28.56 -6.66 -22.57
C GLY A 470 28.06 -7.48 -21.37
N ILE A 471 27.86 -6.86 -20.20
CA ILE A 471 27.23 -7.50 -19.03
C ILE A 471 25.84 -6.89 -18.82
N ASP A 472 24.79 -7.71 -18.70
CA ASP A 472 23.45 -7.17 -18.47
C ASP A 472 23.30 -6.70 -17.02
N VAL A 473 23.13 -5.38 -16.89
CA VAL A 473 23.17 -4.67 -15.61
C VAL A 473 22.07 -3.63 -15.51
N ALA A 474 21.45 -3.60 -14.34
CA ALA A 474 20.56 -2.53 -13.90
C ALA A 474 21.17 -1.80 -12.69
N TYR A 475 20.76 -0.54 -12.47
CA TYR A 475 21.09 0.20 -11.25
C TYR A 475 19.85 0.38 -10.36
N LEU A 476 20.08 0.69 -9.07
CA LEU A 476 19.04 0.97 -8.10
C LEU A 476 19.41 2.12 -7.15
N HIS A 477 18.77 3.27 -7.32
CA HIS A 477 18.86 4.44 -6.43
C HIS A 477 17.47 5.00 -6.06
N SER A 478 17.45 6.06 -5.26
CA SER A 478 16.25 6.55 -4.56
C SER A 478 15.19 7.26 -5.42
N GLU A 479 15.45 7.54 -6.70
CA GLU A 479 14.46 8.13 -7.62
C GLU A 479 13.66 7.09 -8.41
N ILE A 480 14.17 5.87 -8.54
CA ILE A 480 13.45 4.78 -9.20
C ILE A 480 12.17 4.48 -8.42
N HIS A 481 11.04 4.57 -9.11
CA HIS A 481 9.72 4.37 -8.53
C HIS A 481 9.53 2.94 -8.03
N THR A 482 8.68 2.75 -7.01
CA THR A 482 8.51 1.46 -6.33
C THR A 482 8.10 0.31 -7.28
N ILE A 483 7.32 0.60 -8.32
CA ILE A 483 6.87 -0.38 -9.31
C ILE A 483 8.03 -0.83 -10.21
N GLU A 484 8.73 0.12 -10.82
CA GLU A 484 9.91 -0.12 -11.67
C GLU A 484 11.01 -0.88 -10.91
N ARG A 485 11.23 -0.52 -9.64
CA ARG A 485 12.12 -1.24 -8.72
C ARG A 485 11.76 -2.72 -8.59
N VAL A 486 10.48 -3.06 -8.44
CA VAL A 486 10.01 -4.46 -8.38
C VAL A 486 10.22 -5.18 -9.71
N GLU A 487 10.04 -4.50 -10.85
CA GLU A 487 10.33 -5.06 -12.18
C GLU A 487 11.82 -5.35 -12.35
N ILE A 488 12.73 -4.42 -11.99
CA ILE A 488 14.19 -4.62 -12.03
C ILE A 488 14.62 -5.83 -11.18
N ILE A 489 14.05 -5.98 -9.98
CA ILE A 489 14.33 -7.12 -9.10
C ILE A 489 13.84 -8.44 -9.71
N ARG A 490 12.63 -8.45 -10.30
CA ARG A 490 12.06 -9.62 -10.99
C ARG A 490 12.92 -10.02 -12.19
N ASP A 491 13.41 -9.04 -12.96
CA ASP A 491 14.24 -9.27 -14.14
C ASP A 491 15.64 -9.78 -13.79
N LEU A 492 16.24 -9.31 -12.70
CA LEU A 492 17.47 -9.89 -12.14
C LEU A 492 17.27 -11.36 -11.72
N ARG A 493 16.17 -11.69 -11.03
CA ARG A 493 15.84 -13.08 -10.66
C ARG A 493 15.57 -13.95 -11.89
N LYS A 494 14.93 -13.41 -12.94
CA LYS A 494 14.73 -14.09 -14.23
C LYS A 494 16.01 -14.24 -15.06
N GLY A 495 17.08 -13.53 -14.74
CA GLY A 495 18.35 -13.57 -15.47
C GLY A 495 18.48 -12.60 -16.65
N LYS A 496 17.48 -11.74 -16.89
CA LYS A 496 17.57 -10.63 -17.85
C LYS A 496 18.65 -9.62 -17.43
N TYR A 497 18.90 -9.49 -16.12
CA TYR A 497 20.10 -8.87 -15.60
C TYR A 497 20.91 -9.91 -14.84
N GLN A 498 22.24 -9.84 -14.91
CA GLN A 498 23.12 -10.65 -14.06
C GLN A 498 23.73 -9.85 -12.90
N VAL A 499 23.74 -8.51 -13.01
CA VAL A 499 24.27 -7.58 -12.00
C VAL A 499 23.24 -6.52 -11.63
N LEU A 500 23.15 -6.20 -10.34
CA LEU A 500 22.43 -5.02 -9.83
C LEU A 500 23.36 -4.14 -9.02
N VAL A 501 23.56 -2.90 -9.48
CA VAL A 501 24.41 -1.90 -8.82
C VAL A 501 23.54 -0.92 -8.04
N GLY A 502 23.86 -0.55 -6.81
CA GLY A 502 23.08 0.47 -6.10
C GLY A 502 23.79 1.10 -4.92
N VAL A 503 23.22 2.17 -4.38
CA VAL A 503 23.80 2.87 -3.22
C VAL A 503 23.38 2.20 -1.92
N ASN A 504 22.10 1.87 -1.80
CA ASN A 504 21.52 1.23 -0.63
C ASN A 504 20.53 0.15 -1.08
N LEU A 505 21.07 -1.05 -1.35
CA LEU A 505 20.31 -2.26 -1.69
C LEU A 505 19.67 -2.94 -0.46
N LEU A 506 19.68 -2.28 0.72
CA LEU A 506 19.23 -2.87 1.98
C LEU A 506 17.74 -2.66 2.27
N ARG A 507 17.07 -1.72 1.58
CA ARG A 507 15.73 -1.24 1.95
C ARG A 507 14.61 -2.25 1.73
N GLU A 508 14.73 -3.13 0.75
CA GLU A 508 13.71 -4.15 0.49
C GLU A 508 14.04 -5.49 1.18
N GLY A 509 13.00 -6.26 1.48
CA GLY A 509 13.09 -7.66 1.91
C GLY A 509 13.57 -8.62 0.80
N LEU A 510 14.54 -8.20 -0.02
CA LEU A 510 15.07 -8.95 -1.17
C LEU A 510 15.53 -10.35 -0.75
N ASP A 511 14.70 -11.32 -1.09
CA ASP A 511 14.93 -12.75 -0.99
C ASP A 511 15.37 -13.26 -2.36
N MET A 512 16.68 -13.25 -2.60
CA MET A 512 17.30 -13.66 -3.87
C MET A 512 18.26 -14.82 -3.64
N PRO A 513 17.79 -16.08 -3.68
CA PRO A 513 18.68 -17.25 -3.64
C PRO A 513 19.63 -17.34 -4.85
N GLU A 514 19.34 -16.60 -5.93
CA GLU A 514 20.16 -16.54 -7.14
C GLU A 514 21.46 -15.71 -6.95
N VAL A 515 21.53 -14.86 -5.92
CA VAL A 515 22.72 -14.04 -5.61
C VAL A 515 23.76 -14.86 -4.86
N SER A 516 24.94 -15.04 -5.46
CA SER A 516 26.10 -15.68 -4.82
C SER A 516 27.22 -14.69 -4.47
N LEU A 517 27.23 -13.49 -5.05
CA LEU A 517 28.27 -12.49 -4.81
C LEU A 517 27.68 -11.15 -4.39
N VAL A 518 28.24 -10.58 -3.33
CA VAL A 518 28.01 -9.19 -2.92
C VAL A 518 29.35 -8.45 -2.91
N ALA A 519 29.49 -7.43 -3.75
CA ALA A 519 30.66 -6.57 -3.81
C ALA A 519 30.38 -5.21 -3.14
N ILE A 520 31.19 -4.84 -2.16
CA ILE A 520 31.09 -3.57 -1.43
C ILE A 520 32.27 -2.70 -1.87
N LEU A 521 32.00 -1.73 -2.76
CA LEU A 521 33.01 -0.74 -3.16
C LEU A 521 33.21 0.28 -2.03
N ASP A 522 34.44 0.79 -1.90
CA ASP A 522 34.82 1.80 -0.91
C ASP A 522 34.37 1.41 0.51
N ALA A 523 34.67 0.16 0.92
CA ALA A 523 34.22 -0.41 2.18
C ALA A 523 34.82 0.28 3.43
N ASP A 524 35.96 0.97 3.26
CA ASP A 524 36.65 1.73 4.31
C ASP A 524 36.18 3.18 4.49
N ARG A 525 35.19 3.62 3.70
CA ARG A 525 34.58 4.96 3.82
C ARG A 525 33.48 4.96 4.86
N GLU A 526 33.88 5.11 6.12
CA GLU A 526 32.93 5.14 7.26
C GLU A 526 31.83 6.19 7.08
N GLY A 527 30.63 5.82 7.52
CA GLY A 527 29.40 6.60 7.35
C GLY A 527 28.18 5.69 7.41
N PHE A 528 26.99 6.25 7.14
CA PHE A 528 25.73 5.49 7.22
C PHE A 528 25.73 4.20 6.39
N LEU A 529 26.32 4.21 5.19
CA LEU A 529 26.33 3.06 4.27
C LEU A 529 27.41 2.01 4.58
N ARG A 530 28.32 2.27 5.53
CA ARG A 530 29.51 1.44 5.85
C ARG A 530 29.75 1.26 7.34
N ASN A 531 28.75 1.54 8.18
CA ASN A 531 28.78 1.15 9.59
C ASN A 531 28.60 -0.37 9.74
N THR A 532 28.91 -0.91 10.92
CA THR A 532 28.81 -2.34 11.24
C THR A 532 27.50 -2.98 10.79
N ARG A 533 26.35 -2.32 11.08
CA ARG A 533 25.01 -2.85 10.80
C ARG A 533 24.76 -2.94 9.30
N SER A 534 25.04 -1.86 8.57
CA SER A 534 24.91 -1.82 7.11
C SER A 534 25.83 -2.82 6.41
N LEU A 535 27.05 -3.02 6.89
CA LEU A 535 27.97 -4.03 6.34
C LEU A 535 27.44 -5.46 6.56
N ILE A 536 27.05 -5.83 7.79
CA ILE A 536 26.46 -7.15 8.09
C ILE A 536 25.23 -7.42 7.21
N GLN A 537 24.34 -6.44 7.06
CA GLN A 537 23.15 -6.58 6.23
C GLN A 537 23.45 -6.68 4.73
N THR A 538 24.47 -5.97 4.25
CA THR A 538 24.90 -6.03 2.84
C THR A 538 25.46 -7.41 2.54
N MET A 539 26.42 -7.89 3.34
CA MET A 539 26.99 -9.23 3.21
C MET A 539 25.90 -10.32 3.34
N GLY A 540 24.96 -10.15 4.28
CA GLY A 540 23.84 -11.06 4.51
C GLY A 540 22.92 -11.30 3.30
N ARG A 541 23.02 -10.51 2.22
CA ARG A 541 22.32 -10.79 0.94
C ARG A 541 22.89 -12.00 0.20
N ALA A 542 24.18 -12.32 0.36
CA ALA A 542 24.79 -13.53 -0.18
C ALA A 542 24.44 -14.81 0.62
N ALA A 543 23.95 -14.68 1.86
CA ALA A 543 23.69 -15.81 2.77
C ALA A 543 22.50 -16.72 2.40
N ARG A 544 21.89 -16.51 1.22
CA ARG A 544 20.81 -17.35 0.68
C ARG A 544 21.29 -18.34 -0.38
N ASN A 545 22.57 -18.32 -0.72
CA ASN A 545 23.20 -19.21 -1.70
C ASN A 545 24.34 -20.00 -1.04
N VAL A 546 24.49 -21.28 -1.41
CA VAL A 546 25.56 -22.15 -0.90
C VAL A 546 26.97 -21.67 -1.27
N GLU A 547 27.13 -20.96 -2.39
CA GLU A 547 28.39 -20.32 -2.81
C GLU A 547 28.48 -18.84 -2.39
N GLY A 548 27.69 -18.41 -1.41
CA GLY A 548 27.61 -17.02 -0.94
C GLY A 548 28.97 -16.45 -0.49
N GLN A 549 29.40 -15.37 -1.15
CA GLN A 549 30.63 -14.64 -0.87
C GLN A 549 30.37 -13.12 -0.83
N ALA A 550 31.08 -12.43 0.07
CA ALA A 550 31.21 -10.98 0.09
C ALA A 550 32.64 -10.56 -0.23
N ILE A 551 32.80 -9.51 -1.05
CA ILE A 551 34.10 -8.88 -1.33
C ILE A 551 34.02 -7.42 -0.89
N LEU A 552 34.91 -7.00 0.00
CA LEU A 552 35.03 -5.63 0.48
C LEU A 552 36.26 -4.99 -0.17
N TYR A 553 36.06 -4.00 -1.03
CA TYR A 553 37.16 -3.25 -1.63
C TYR A 553 37.54 -2.07 -0.72
N ALA A 554 38.74 -2.15 -0.13
CA ALA A 554 39.23 -1.25 0.90
C ALA A 554 40.76 -1.28 0.97
N ASP A 555 41.37 -0.13 1.24
CA ASP A 555 42.81 -0.04 1.49
C ASP A 555 43.14 -0.16 2.99
N LYS A 556 42.13 -0.02 3.88
CA LYS A 556 42.26 -0.12 5.35
C LYS A 556 41.07 -0.87 5.96
N ILE A 557 41.30 -1.65 7.01
CA ILE A 557 40.22 -2.26 7.80
C ILE A 557 39.79 -1.27 8.89
N THR A 558 38.60 -0.70 8.76
CA THR A 558 37.98 0.19 9.75
C THR A 558 37.46 -0.58 10.97
N PRO A 559 37.16 0.10 12.10
CA PRO A 559 36.47 -0.54 13.23
C PRO A 559 35.14 -1.18 12.80
N SER A 560 34.35 -0.45 12.00
CA SER A 560 33.07 -0.91 11.45
C SER A 560 33.20 -2.18 10.60
N MET A 561 34.24 -2.25 9.75
CA MET A 561 34.54 -3.46 8.97
C MET A 561 34.93 -4.64 9.86
N ARG A 562 35.83 -4.42 10.81
CA ARG A 562 36.32 -5.48 11.71
C ARG A 562 35.18 -6.13 12.48
N GLU A 563 34.35 -5.33 13.14
CA GLU A 563 33.21 -5.82 13.91
C GLU A 563 32.21 -6.60 13.03
N ALA A 564 31.93 -6.10 11.81
CA ALA A 564 31.05 -6.78 10.87
C ALA A 564 31.61 -8.12 10.35
N MET A 565 32.93 -8.17 10.09
CA MET A 565 33.63 -9.38 9.66
C MET A 565 33.66 -10.42 10.78
N ASP A 566 34.07 -10.02 11.98
CA ASP A 566 34.22 -10.92 13.14
C ASP A 566 32.87 -11.56 13.51
N GLU A 567 31.77 -10.80 13.49
CA GLU A 567 30.42 -11.33 13.76
C GLU A 567 29.93 -12.28 12.65
N THR A 568 30.21 -11.97 11.38
CA THR A 568 29.83 -12.85 10.25
C THR A 568 30.60 -14.17 10.30
N LEU A 569 31.90 -14.13 10.62
CA LEU A 569 32.74 -15.32 10.81
C LEU A 569 32.31 -16.14 12.04
N ARG A 570 31.93 -15.48 13.15
CA ARG A 570 31.35 -16.16 14.34
C ARG A 570 30.09 -16.94 13.96
N ARG A 571 29.14 -16.28 13.28
CA ARG A 571 27.88 -16.90 12.82
C ARG A 571 28.14 -18.10 11.93
N ARG A 572 29.02 -17.93 10.94
CA ARG A 572 29.41 -18.99 10.02
C ARG A 572 30.00 -20.21 10.74
N ALA A 573 30.91 -20.02 11.68
CA ALA A 573 31.52 -21.11 12.44
C ALA A 573 30.49 -21.92 13.25
N ILE A 574 29.54 -21.25 13.89
CA ILE A 574 28.43 -21.88 14.64
C ILE A 574 27.54 -22.71 13.68
N GLN A 575 27.24 -22.17 12.50
CA GLN A 575 26.42 -22.85 11.48
C GLN A 575 27.14 -24.07 10.88
N GLU A 576 28.44 -23.97 10.58
CA GLU A 576 29.26 -25.08 10.10
C GLU A 576 29.36 -26.21 11.15
N GLU A 577 29.54 -25.85 12.43
CA GLU A 577 29.58 -26.84 13.52
C GLU A 577 28.23 -27.54 13.69
N HIS A 578 27.11 -26.80 13.66
CA HIS A 578 25.76 -27.37 13.71
C HIS A 578 25.51 -28.33 12.55
N ASN A 579 25.79 -27.91 11.31
CA ASN A 579 25.62 -28.75 10.12
C ASN A 579 26.43 -30.04 10.23
N LYS A 580 27.68 -29.96 10.71
CA LYS A 580 28.54 -31.13 10.92
C LYS A 580 28.01 -32.07 12.00
N LYS A 581 27.47 -31.54 13.11
CA LYS A 581 26.86 -32.33 14.19
C LYS A 581 25.57 -33.03 13.75
N MET A 582 24.75 -32.36 12.92
CA MET A 582 23.44 -32.83 12.50
C MET A 582 23.42 -33.56 11.15
N GLY A 583 24.55 -33.62 10.43
CA GLY A 583 24.65 -34.25 9.11
C GLY A 583 23.94 -33.47 7.99
N ILE A 584 23.80 -32.15 8.13
CA ILE A 584 23.06 -31.30 7.19
C ILE A 584 23.98 -30.82 6.08
N THR A 585 23.56 -31.04 4.82
CA THR A 585 24.21 -30.45 3.63
C THR A 585 23.52 -29.13 3.27
N PRO A 586 24.24 -27.98 3.26
CA PRO A 586 23.67 -26.69 2.90
C PRO A 586 23.00 -26.70 1.52
N THR A 587 21.74 -26.26 1.44
CA THR A 587 20.97 -26.28 0.17
C THR A 587 20.34 -24.92 -0.12
N THR A 588 20.63 -24.36 -1.30
CA THR A 588 20.00 -23.13 -1.81
C THR A 588 18.51 -23.36 -2.07
N ILE A 589 17.64 -22.53 -1.48
CA ILE A 589 16.19 -22.63 -1.66
C ILE A 589 15.80 -22.10 -3.05
N ARG A 590 15.16 -22.92 -3.88
CA ARG A 590 14.53 -22.46 -5.13
C ARG A 590 13.10 -21.99 -4.86
N LYS A 591 12.91 -20.68 -4.61
CA LYS A 591 11.57 -20.07 -4.54
C LYS A 591 11.04 -19.77 -5.94
N GLN A 592 9.78 -20.13 -6.21
CA GLN A 592 9.10 -19.68 -7.42
C GLN A 592 9.18 -18.15 -7.54
N ILE A 593 9.40 -17.66 -8.76
CA ILE A 593 9.26 -16.25 -9.08
C ILE A 593 7.76 -16.01 -9.19
N GLN A 594 7.11 -15.63 -8.09
CA GLN A 594 5.71 -15.22 -8.12
C GLN A 594 5.61 -13.93 -8.90
N ASP A 595 4.74 -13.93 -9.91
CA ASP A 595 4.43 -12.74 -10.69
C ASP A 595 3.48 -11.87 -9.87
N ILE A 596 4.07 -10.95 -9.09
CA ILE A 596 3.37 -9.97 -8.22
C ILE A 596 2.40 -9.09 -9.01
N ILE A 597 2.60 -9.00 -10.33
CA ILE A 597 1.69 -8.40 -11.29
C ILE A 597 1.28 -9.51 -12.25
N GLU A 598 0.02 -9.96 -12.15
CA GLU A 598 -0.63 -10.71 -13.23
C GLU A 598 -0.84 -9.78 -14.43
N ARG A 599 0.24 -9.47 -15.15
CA ARG A 599 0.12 -9.15 -16.57
C ARG A 599 -0.31 -10.45 -17.23
N SER A 600 -1.55 -10.49 -17.72
CA SER A 600 -1.99 -11.47 -18.71
C SER A 600 -0.91 -11.64 -19.77
N GLN A 601 -0.55 -12.89 -20.07
CA GLN A 601 0.49 -13.19 -21.06
C GLN A 601 0.01 -12.73 -22.44
N GLU A 602 0.48 -11.54 -22.86
CA GLU A 602 0.37 -11.09 -24.24
C GLU A 602 1.48 -11.77 -25.06
N GLU A 603 1.07 -12.42 -26.15
CA GLU A 603 1.98 -13.05 -27.11
C GLU A 603 2.76 -11.97 -27.88
N ASP A 604 4.05 -12.22 -28.17
CA ASP A 604 4.94 -11.29 -28.89
C ASP A 604 4.30 -10.79 -30.20
N THR A 605 3.70 -9.60 -30.16
CA THR A 605 3.10 -8.93 -31.32
C THR A 605 4.02 -7.82 -31.79
N THR A 606 4.46 -7.89 -33.04
CA THR A 606 5.43 -6.94 -33.62
C THR A 606 4.81 -5.58 -33.90
N GLU A 607 5.64 -4.52 -33.87
CA GLU A 607 5.21 -3.12 -34.10
C GLU A 607 4.41 -2.95 -35.41
N ASP A 608 4.76 -3.68 -36.47
CA ASP A 608 4.06 -3.66 -37.77
C ASP A 608 2.61 -4.19 -37.70
N GLU A 609 2.30 -5.17 -36.84
CA GLU A 609 0.92 -5.64 -36.67
C GLU A 609 0.06 -4.63 -35.92
N VAL A 610 0.62 -4.00 -34.87
CA VAL A 610 -0.06 -2.94 -34.10
C VAL A 610 -0.41 -1.76 -35.01
N LEU A 611 0.56 -1.31 -35.83
CA LEU A 611 0.38 -0.21 -36.79
C LEU A 611 -0.65 -0.54 -37.89
N THR A 612 -0.80 -1.82 -38.23
CA THR A 612 -1.78 -2.29 -39.23
C THR A 612 -3.19 -2.34 -38.66
N ARG A 613 -3.40 -2.91 -37.46
CA ARG A 613 -4.73 -2.97 -36.81
C ARG A 613 -5.26 -1.59 -36.41
N LEU A 614 -4.37 -0.65 -36.07
CA LEU A 614 -4.75 0.74 -35.79
C LEU A 614 -5.43 1.44 -36.98
N LYS A 615 -4.99 1.17 -38.22
CA LYS A 615 -5.57 1.75 -39.45
C LYS A 615 -6.99 1.28 -39.73
N GLU A 616 -7.38 0.12 -39.20
CA GLU A 616 -8.74 -0.44 -39.34
C GLU A 616 -9.69 0.01 -38.20
N THR A 617 -9.13 0.46 -37.07
CA THR A 617 -9.90 0.70 -35.83
C THR A 617 -10.21 2.18 -35.58
N VAL A 618 -9.37 3.12 -36.02
CA VAL A 618 -9.54 4.56 -35.75
C VAL A 618 -9.47 5.39 -37.03
N VAL A 619 -10.52 6.17 -37.30
CA VAL A 619 -10.58 7.10 -38.44
C VAL A 619 -10.15 8.49 -37.99
N LEU A 620 -8.88 8.84 -38.21
CA LEU A 620 -8.35 10.18 -37.96
C LEU A 620 -8.53 11.08 -39.19
N ASP A 621 -9.07 12.29 -39.01
CA ASP A 621 -9.10 13.30 -40.08
C ASP A 621 -7.66 13.76 -40.41
N PRO A 622 -7.23 13.68 -41.69
CA PRO A 622 -5.93 14.18 -42.11
C PRO A 622 -5.65 15.64 -41.70
N GLN A 623 -6.67 16.51 -41.69
CA GLN A 623 -6.57 17.94 -41.41
C GLN A 623 -6.39 18.29 -39.91
N MET A 624 -6.63 17.36 -38.98
CA MET A 624 -6.48 17.65 -37.54
C MET A 624 -5.02 17.86 -37.14
N SER A 625 -4.77 18.82 -36.22
CA SER A 625 -3.44 19.04 -35.67
C SER A 625 -2.96 17.85 -34.82
N LYS A 626 -1.64 17.72 -34.61
CA LYS A 626 -1.07 16.68 -33.74
C LYS A 626 -1.69 16.70 -32.33
N ARG A 627 -1.95 17.90 -31.80
CA ARG A 627 -2.56 18.09 -30.47
C ARG A 627 -4.01 17.61 -30.41
N ASP A 628 -4.78 17.86 -31.47
CA ASP A 628 -6.19 17.47 -31.53
C ASP A 628 -6.33 15.95 -31.77
N LYS A 629 -5.43 15.35 -32.55
CA LYS A 629 -5.34 13.89 -32.75
C LYS A 629 -5.06 13.17 -31.43
N ILE A 630 -4.12 13.67 -30.62
CA ILE A 630 -3.83 13.14 -29.28
C ILE A 630 -5.05 13.32 -28.34
N ALA A 631 -5.72 14.47 -28.37
CA ALA A 631 -6.92 14.70 -27.57
C ALA A 631 -8.06 13.72 -27.91
N HIS A 632 -8.31 13.46 -29.21
CA HIS A 632 -9.31 12.51 -29.68
C HIS A 632 -8.97 11.07 -29.27
N LEU A 633 -7.73 10.62 -29.47
CA LEU A 633 -7.27 9.31 -29.05
C LEU A 633 -7.40 9.14 -27.52
N LYS A 634 -7.08 10.18 -26.73
CA LYS A 634 -7.27 10.15 -25.28
C LYS A 634 -8.74 9.98 -24.88
N GLU A 635 -9.67 10.61 -25.58
CA GLU A 635 -11.11 10.46 -25.33
C GLU A 635 -11.61 9.06 -25.70
N GLU A 636 -11.20 8.50 -26.84
CA GLU A 636 -11.54 7.13 -27.24
C GLU A 636 -10.90 6.08 -26.33
N MET A 637 -9.66 6.27 -25.89
CA MET A 637 -8.99 5.41 -24.90
C MET A 637 -9.77 5.37 -23.58
N LEU A 638 -10.18 6.54 -23.08
CA LEU A 638 -10.99 6.65 -21.86
C LEU A 638 -12.42 6.11 -22.05
N SER A 639 -12.93 6.07 -23.28
CA SER A 639 -14.21 5.42 -23.62
C SER A 639 -14.07 3.90 -23.62
N ALA A 640 -13.06 3.37 -24.31
CA ALA A 640 -12.73 1.93 -24.35
C ALA A 640 -12.44 1.37 -22.95
N ALA A 641 -11.66 2.08 -22.13
CA ALA A 641 -11.40 1.69 -20.74
C ALA A 641 -12.67 1.68 -19.87
N ARG A 642 -13.59 2.64 -20.06
CA ARG A 642 -14.90 2.65 -19.37
C ARG A 642 -15.82 1.51 -19.82
N ASN A 643 -15.69 1.05 -21.06
CA ASN A 643 -16.44 -0.09 -21.60
C ASN A 643 -15.78 -1.45 -21.32
N MET A 644 -14.66 -1.49 -20.58
CA MET A 644 -13.82 -2.69 -20.37
C MET A 644 -13.25 -3.30 -21.66
N GLU A 645 -13.17 -2.51 -22.73
CA GLU A 645 -12.47 -2.85 -24.00
C GLU A 645 -10.95 -2.61 -23.81
N PHE A 646 -10.33 -3.29 -22.84
CA PHE A 646 -8.96 -3.01 -22.39
C PHE A 646 -7.89 -3.17 -23.46
N GLU A 647 -8.02 -4.18 -24.34
CA GLU A 647 -7.14 -4.38 -25.50
C GLU A 647 -7.14 -3.15 -26.41
N LYS A 648 -8.33 -2.64 -26.74
CA LYS A 648 -8.51 -1.44 -27.57
C LYS A 648 -8.01 -0.18 -26.87
N ALA A 649 -8.20 -0.06 -25.55
CA ALA A 649 -7.65 1.04 -24.77
C ALA A 649 -6.10 1.02 -24.77
N ALA A 650 -5.49 -0.16 -24.66
CA ALA A 650 -4.03 -0.32 -24.78
C ALA A 650 -3.53 0.04 -26.18
N MET A 651 -4.17 -0.45 -27.25
CA MET A 651 -3.82 -0.10 -28.63
C MET A 651 -3.90 1.41 -28.89
N ILE A 652 -4.93 2.10 -28.38
CA ILE A 652 -5.07 3.55 -28.52
C ILE A 652 -4.02 4.31 -27.68
N ARG A 653 -3.69 3.83 -26.47
CA ARG A 653 -2.59 4.36 -25.64
C ARG A 653 -1.26 4.30 -26.38
N ASP A 654 -0.95 3.17 -26.98
CA ASP A 654 0.35 2.92 -27.63
C ASP A 654 0.47 3.72 -28.94
N ALA A 655 -0.64 3.85 -29.69
CA ALA A 655 -0.74 4.78 -30.81
C ALA A 655 -0.50 6.25 -30.40
N MET A 656 -1.03 6.64 -29.23
CA MET A 656 -0.86 7.99 -28.69
C MET A 656 0.59 8.25 -28.26
N GLN A 657 1.26 7.26 -27.67
CA GLN A 657 2.69 7.33 -27.34
C GLN A 657 3.59 7.39 -28.59
N LEU A 658 3.29 6.61 -29.64
CA LEU A 658 3.96 6.69 -30.94
C LEU A 658 3.78 8.06 -31.61
N LEU A 659 2.59 8.66 -31.50
CA LEU A 659 2.35 10.03 -31.96
C LEU A 659 3.14 11.04 -31.13
N GLU A 660 3.15 10.92 -29.79
CA GLU A 660 3.87 11.83 -28.89
C GLU A 660 5.38 11.80 -29.14
N SER A 661 6.01 10.62 -29.19
CA SER A 661 7.45 10.40 -29.33
C SER A 661 8.06 10.93 -30.63
N GLY A 662 7.24 11.15 -31.67
CA GLY A 662 7.67 11.81 -32.91
C GLY A 662 8.45 10.92 -33.87
N ALA A 663 8.35 9.60 -33.74
CA ALA A 663 8.80 8.66 -34.77
C ALA A 663 8.16 9.04 -36.13
N ALA A 664 8.95 9.05 -37.21
CA ALA A 664 8.61 9.73 -38.45
C ALA A 664 7.39 9.12 -39.18
N LEU A 665 6.26 9.83 -39.13
CA LEU A 665 5.04 9.50 -39.89
C LEU A 665 5.09 10.06 -41.33
N GLU A 666 6.14 9.73 -42.09
CA GLU A 666 6.22 10.07 -43.53
C GLU A 666 5.33 9.19 -44.41
N THR A 667 4.67 8.16 -43.87
CA THR A 667 3.85 7.20 -44.62
C THR A 667 2.35 7.49 -44.63
N PHE A 668 1.92 8.67 -44.17
CA PHE A 668 0.50 9.08 -44.18
C PHE A 668 0.02 9.76 -45.48
N GLU A 669 0.89 9.97 -46.48
CA GLU A 669 0.50 10.63 -47.74
C GLU A 669 0.12 9.68 -48.89
N THR A 670 -1.06 9.98 -49.45
CA THR A 670 -1.56 9.57 -50.78
C THR A 670 -1.95 8.10 -51.05
N ARG A 671 -3.27 7.86 -51.02
CA ARG A 671 -3.96 7.23 -52.15
C ARG A 671 -5.28 7.94 -52.46
N ILE A 672 -5.23 8.89 -53.39
CA ILE A 672 -6.43 9.41 -54.05
C ILE A 672 -6.89 8.37 -55.06
N LEU A 673 -8.13 7.90 -54.95
CA LEU A 673 -8.85 7.27 -56.06
C LEU A 673 -10.17 8.02 -56.30
N PRO A 674 -10.56 8.22 -57.56
CA PRO A 674 -11.52 9.26 -57.93
C PRO A 674 -12.98 8.87 -57.64
N PHE A 675 -13.75 9.89 -57.31
CA PHE A 675 -15.21 9.84 -57.27
C PHE A 675 -15.75 9.54 -58.69
N SER A 676 -16.48 8.44 -58.87
CA SER A 676 -17.23 8.18 -60.12
C SER A 676 -18.73 8.04 -59.84
N THR A 677 -19.50 8.99 -60.37
CA THR A 677 -20.96 9.02 -60.25
C THR A 677 -21.65 8.30 -61.40
N ALA A 678 -22.08 7.05 -61.17
CA ALA A 678 -23.15 6.32 -61.87
C ALA A 678 -23.33 4.96 -61.14
N GLY A 679 -24.49 4.32 -61.04
CA GLY A 679 -25.77 4.57 -61.67
C GLY A 679 -26.39 3.21 -62.07
N GLN A 680 -27.54 2.88 -61.46
CA GLN A 680 -28.48 1.79 -61.83
C GLN A 680 -28.14 0.31 -61.55
N SER A 681 -29.11 -0.31 -60.87
CA SER A 681 -29.61 -1.70 -60.84
C SER A 681 -29.15 -2.79 -61.84
N ARG A 682 -29.35 -4.04 -61.37
CA ARG A 682 -29.48 -5.38 -62.05
C ARG A 682 -28.29 -6.29 -61.74
N SER A 683 -28.40 -7.46 -61.07
CA SER A 683 -29.28 -8.66 -61.16
C SER A 683 -28.78 -9.73 -62.14
N SER A 684 -28.72 -10.98 -61.66
CA SER A 684 -28.24 -12.22 -62.35
C SER A 684 -26.72 -12.29 -62.62
N GLY A 685 -26.05 -13.45 -62.64
CA GLY A 685 -26.49 -14.82 -62.34
C GLY A 685 -25.67 -15.88 -63.11
N ARG A 686 -25.60 -17.12 -62.57
CA ARG A 686 -24.81 -18.30 -63.05
C ARG A 686 -23.29 -18.20 -62.75
N GLY A 687 -22.57 -19.30 -62.51
CA GLY A 687 -22.99 -20.72 -62.39
C GLY A 687 -21.87 -21.71 -62.74
N SER A 688 -22.04 -22.99 -62.37
CA SER A 688 -21.04 -24.09 -62.38
C SER A 688 -19.97 -23.95 -61.27
N GLY A 689 -19.50 -24.99 -60.57
CA GLY A 689 -19.62 -26.47 -60.69
C GLY A 689 -18.25 -27.06 -60.28
N ASN A 690 -18.07 -28.21 -59.63
CA ASN A 690 -18.94 -29.35 -59.36
C ASN A 690 -18.32 -30.23 -58.23
N ALA A 691 -19.09 -31.15 -57.63
CA ALA A 691 -18.65 -32.33 -56.82
C ALA A 691 -17.90 -32.10 -55.47
N SER A 692 -18.07 -32.92 -54.42
CA SER A 692 -19.07 -33.99 -54.14
C SER A 692 -19.00 -34.53 -52.70
N LYS A 693 -20.17 -34.89 -52.11
CA LYS A 693 -20.40 -35.94 -51.06
C LYS A 693 -19.66 -35.78 -49.71
N LYS A 694 -20.15 -36.13 -48.51
CA LYS A 694 -21.37 -36.76 -47.93
C LYS A 694 -21.32 -36.45 -46.40
N SER A 695 -22.36 -36.50 -45.57
CA SER A 695 -23.83 -36.36 -45.69
C SER A 695 -24.50 -36.63 -44.33
N ALA A 696 -25.67 -36.02 -44.06
CA ALA A 696 -26.68 -36.43 -43.03
C ALA A 696 -26.31 -36.18 -41.54
N LYS A 697 -27.21 -35.82 -40.59
CA LYS A 697 -28.70 -35.76 -40.43
C LYS A 697 -28.99 -34.97 -39.09
N LYS A 698 -30.19 -34.45 -38.67
CA LYS A 698 -31.56 -34.32 -39.22
C LYS A 698 -32.47 -33.40 -38.32
N ASN A 699 -33.01 -32.28 -38.85
CA ASN A 699 -34.29 -31.61 -38.43
C ASN A 699 -34.42 -30.98 -37.00
N SER A 700 -35.32 -30.03 -36.71
CA SER A 700 -36.52 -29.52 -37.42
C SER A 700 -36.93 -28.06 -37.09
N LYS A 701 -37.50 -27.36 -38.10
CA LYS A 701 -38.69 -26.44 -38.14
C LYS A 701 -38.98 -25.55 -36.90
N GLY A 702 -39.32 -24.26 -36.97
CA GLY A 702 -40.13 -23.44 -37.92
C GLY A 702 -40.88 -22.40 -37.03
N SER A 703 -41.38 -21.22 -37.44
CA SER A 703 -41.96 -20.73 -38.70
C SER A 703 -41.87 -19.18 -38.80
N LYS A 704 -42.39 -18.55 -39.87
CA LYS A 704 -42.15 -17.14 -40.26
C LYS A 704 -43.48 -16.30 -40.32
N PRO A 705 -43.60 -15.07 -40.89
CA PRO A 705 -44.22 -13.92 -40.18
C PRO A 705 -45.35 -13.16 -40.93
N SER A 706 -45.83 -12.02 -40.39
CA SER A 706 -46.59 -10.95 -41.09
C SER A 706 -46.48 -9.64 -40.28
N GLU A 707 -45.89 -8.52 -40.76
CA GLU A 707 -46.32 -7.54 -41.80
C GLU A 707 -47.31 -6.43 -41.34
N LYS A 708 -46.90 -5.16 -41.59
CA LYS A 708 -47.71 -3.96 -41.95
C LYS A 708 -48.67 -3.35 -40.87
N SER A 709 -48.98 -2.05 -40.85
CA SER A 709 -48.48 -0.86 -41.60
C SER A 709 -49.06 0.49 -41.08
N GLY A 710 -48.31 1.60 -41.21
CA GLY A 710 -48.83 2.98 -41.35
C GLY A 710 -49.22 3.75 -40.08
N SER A 711 -49.37 5.09 -40.06
CA SER A 711 -48.93 6.11 -41.04
C SER A 711 -49.04 7.56 -40.52
N LYS A 712 -48.04 8.41 -40.85
CA LYS A 712 -48.13 9.85 -41.27
C LYS A 712 -48.75 10.97 -40.38
N LYS A 713 -48.18 12.18 -40.58
CA LYS A 713 -48.65 13.58 -40.30
C LYS A 713 -48.54 14.09 -38.83
N SER A 714 -48.32 15.39 -38.55
CA SER A 714 -47.85 16.53 -39.39
C SER A 714 -47.45 17.75 -38.53
N ALA A 715 -46.65 18.65 -39.10
CA ALA A 715 -46.12 19.92 -38.55
C ALA A 715 -47.14 20.95 -37.98
N ALA A 716 -46.67 21.91 -37.16
CA ALA A 716 -46.61 23.35 -37.52
C ALA A 716 -46.08 24.36 -36.44
N LYS A 717 -45.10 25.18 -36.85
CA LYS A 717 -44.86 26.64 -36.59
C LYS A 717 -45.35 27.36 -35.31
N LYS A 718 -44.41 28.10 -34.67
CA LYS A 718 -44.25 29.60 -34.59
C LYS A 718 -43.01 29.91 -33.70
N ALA A 719 -42.03 30.78 -34.01
CA ALA A 719 -42.01 32.23 -34.30
C ALA A 719 -42.37 33.11 -33.08
N ALA A 720 -41.68 34.22 -32.73
CA ALA A 720 -40.42 34.84 -33.17
C ALA A 720 -40.00 36.01 -32.23
N GLY A 721 -38.76 36.54 -32.36
CA GLY A 721 -38.29 37.80 -31.72
C GLY A 721 -36.89 37.68 -31.09
N LYS A 722 -35.77 38.28 -31.53
CA LYS A 722 -35.40 39.34 -32.51
C LYS A 722 -35.27 40.78 -31.98
N LYS A 723 -34.11 41.12 -31.39
CA LYS A 723 -33.25 42.35 -31.58
C LYS A 723 -32.11 42.32 -30.54
N LYS A 724 -30.83 42.43 -30.93
CA LYS A 724 -30.02 43.66 -31.20
C LYS A 724 -29.89 44.60 -29.98
N ALA A 725 -28.76 45.28 -29.72
CA ALA A 725 -27.34 45.12 -30.09
C ALA A 725 -26.52 46.29 -29.48
N GLY A 726 -25.27 46.05 -29.07
CA GLY A 726 -24.16 46.99 -29.31
C GLY A 726 -23.63 47.88 -28.17
N GLY A 727 -22.35 47.65 -27.82
CA GLY A 727 -21.39 48.67 -27.34
C GLY A 727 -21.48 49.11 -25.87
N LYS A 728 -20.43 49.68 -25.27
CA LYS A 728 -19.01 49.82 -25.68
C LYS A 728 -18.20 50.30 -24.44
N SER A 729 -16.92 49.91 -24.30
CA SER A 729 -15.80 50.63 -23.65
C SER A 729 -16.02 51.50 -22.39
N GLY A 730 -15.20 51.32 -21.34
CA GLY A 730 -14.96 52.39 -20.36
C GLY A 730 -14.20 51.94 -19.10
N GLU A 731 -13.06 52.57 -18.87
CA GLU A 731 -12.12 52.37 -17.75
C GLU A 731 -12.73 52.61 -16.35
N SER A 732 -12.31 51.81 -15.36
CA SER A 732 -11.88 52.21 -13.99
C SER A 732 -11.35 50.99 -13.25
#